data_AF-A0A2K4XCR6-F1
#
_entry.id   AF-A0A2K4XCR6-F1
#
_cell.length_a   1.000
_cell.length_b   1.000
_cell.length_c   1.000
_cell.angle_alpha   90.00
_cell.angle_beta   90.00
_cell.angle_gamma   90.00
#
_symmetry.space_group_name_H-M   'P 1'
#
loop_
_entity.id
_entity.type
_entity.pdbx_description
1 polymer ?
#
loop_
_entity_poly.entity_id
_entity_poly.type
_entity_poly.pdbx_seq_one_letter_code
_entity_poly.pdbx_strand_id
1 'polypeptide(L)'
;MVVLLASIARHRQAISNFSLSDFYKWLLASMAKKSKFMSWLGFGKSDKKEAEQKAEADKQQALAQEQAEKAEQERIAAEQAEAERLQAEAETKRLEQERIASEQAEVERLAQEKLAQEQAQKLEKERIYETEQAEKRAIEQANAELLAKQDADAAAQKQEQAKRLAEQETQMRLEQERIAADKAESERLERVRLQEQEAANAEKLAIDKANAQLLAKEQADAEIQRQEREQRLAEQEAQMRLEQERIAAEKVENERLEQERIAAEKVENERLEQERIAAEKFENERLEQERIAAEKAQNERLEQERIAAEEAENERLEQERIAAEKAESERLEQERLAAEEAENERLEQERIAAEEAENERLEQERIAAEKADNERLEQERLVAEEAENERLEQERLTAELAVDEAKQEEKPKKEGFFSRLKKGLLKTRVNIGSGFASIFSGKKIDDELFEDLETQLLTADLGVDTTMKLIDSLTDAANRKQLKDGDALYELMKQEMAAMLKTAEQPLVINKDKKPFVILMVGVNGVGKTTTIGKLAKQFQNEGKSVMLAAGDTFRAAAVEQLQVWGERNSIPVIAQHTGADSASVVFDAFQAAKARNVDVLIADTAGRLQNKDNLMQELEKIARVMKKIDPDAPHEVMLTIDAGTGQNAISQVNLFNQCVGLTGITLSKLDGTAKGGVIFAVADKFNIPIRYIGVGEGIDDLRAFKSDDFIDALFSQDEDDV
;
A
#
# COMPACT_ATOMS: atom_id res chain seq x y z
N MET A 1 -6.68 -8.16 101.30
CA MET A 1 -7.79 -9.10 101.63
C MET A 1 -7.46 -10.53 101.18
N VAL A 2 -6.22 -10.95 101.40
CA VAL A 2 -5.62 -12.22 100.96
C VAL A 2 -5.15 -13.05 102.19
N VAL A 3 -5.59 -12.65 103.39
CA VAL A 3 -5.30 -13.34 104.67
C VAL A 3 -6.60 -13.68 105.43
N LEU A 4 -7.78 -13.44 104.84
CA LEU A 4 -9.08 -13.72 105.47
C LEU A 4 -9.94 -14.79 104.76
N LEU A 5 -9.45 -15.37 103.66
CA LEU A 5 -10.11 -16.48 102.94
C LEU A 5 -9.36 -17.81 103.02
N ALA A 6 -8.32 -17.87 103.87
CA ALA A 6 -7.54 -19.08 104.17
C ALA A 6 -7.97 -19.78 105.49
N SER A 7 -9.09 -19.36 106.11
CA SER A 7 -9.57 -19.90 107.40
C SER A 7 -10.80 -20.84 107.30
N ILE A 8 -11.32 -21.09 106.09
CA ILE A 8 -12.43 -22.06 105.87
C ILE A 8 -11.96 -23.22 104.99
N ALA A 9 -10.78 -23.74 105.31
CA ALA A 9 -10.56 -25.16 105.32
C ALA A 9 -10.68 -25.62 106.78
N ARG A 10 -11.86 -26.13 107.17
CA ARG A 10 -11.86 -27.35 108.01
C ARG A 10 -13.17 -28.09 108.19
N HIS A 11 -14.35 -27.52 107.96
CA HIS A 11 -15.62 -28.27 108.13
C HIS A 11 -16.67 -27.91 107.07
N ARG A 12 -16.65 -28.60 105.92
CA ARG A 12 -17.86 -28.85 105.12
C ARG A 12 -17.72 -30.07 104.20
N GLN A 13 -17.04 -31.09 104.71
CA GLN A 13 -17.06 -32.46 104.18
C GLN A 13 -17.86 -33.33 105.15
N ALA A 14 -19.09 -32.92 105.41
CA ALA A 14 -20.09 -33.66 106.14
C ALA A 14 -21.42 -32.96 105.88
N ILE A 15 -22.44 -33.74 105.51
CA ILE A 15 -23.80 -33.33 105.15
C ILE A 15 -23.96 -32.98 103.66
N SER A 16 -24.10 -34.02 102.83
CA SER A 16 -25.17 -34.07 101.82
C SER A 16 -25.48 -35.46 101.24
N ASN A 17 -24.96 -36.56 101.80
CA ASN A 17 -25.42 -37.92 101.47
C ASN A 17 -25.91 -38.63 102.74
N PHE A 18 -26.98 -38.11 103.33
CA PHE A 18 -27.77 -38.89 104.30
C PHE A 18 -29.07 -39.26 103.59
N SER A 19 -29.07 -40.43 102.95
CA SER A 19 -30.22 -40.94 102.21
C SER A 19 -31.34 -41.32 103.19
N LEU A 20 -32.60 -41.27 102.75
CA LEU A 20 -33.72 -41.86 103.51
C LEU A 20 -33.45 -43.33 103.89
N SER A 21 -32.62 -44.04 103.11
CA SER A 21 -32.13 -45.40 103.42
C SER A 21 -31.25 -45.44 104.68
N ASP A 22 -30.41 -44.42 104.90
CA ASP A 22 -29.51 -44.35 106.05
C ASP A 22 -30.26 -43.94 107.31
N PHE A 23 -31.31 -43.12 107.18
CA PHE A 23 -32.26 -42.84 108.25
C PHE A 23 -33.05 -44.10 108.64
N TYR A 24 -33.56 -44.88 107.68
CA TYR A 24 -34.27 -46.15 107.95
C TYR A 24 -33.34 -47.21 108.56
N LYS A 25 -32.10 -47.34 108.08
CA LYS A 25 -31.08 -48.25 108.65
C LYS A 25 -30.70 -47.84 110.08
N TRP A 26 -30.57 -46.54 110.36
CA TRP A 26 -30.32 -46.01 111.71
C TRP A 26 -31.53 -46.22 112.64
N LEU A 27 -32.75 -46.02 112.15
CA LEU A 27 -34.00 -46.22 112.91
C LEU A 27 -34.24 -47.70 113.24
N LEU A 28 -33.99 -48.62 112.28
CA LEU A 28 -34.03 -50.08 112.50
C LEU A 28 -32.93 -50.55 113.46
N ALA A 29 -31.70 -50.02 113.36
CA ALA A 29 -30.61 -50.31 114.29
C ALA A 29 -30.86 -49.77 115.71
N SER A 30 -31.61 -48.66 115.82
CA SER A 30 -32.06 -48.07 117.09
C SER A 30 -33.18 -48.88 117.75
N MET A 31 -34.13 -49.41 116.96
CA MET A 31 -35.20 -50.29 117.47
C MET A 31 -34.68 -51.68 117.87
N ALA A 32 -33.68 -52.22 117.16
CA ALA A 32 -33.03 -53.49 117.51
C ALA A 32 -32.26 -53.44 118.85
N LYS A 33 -31.88 -52.25 119.34
CA LYS A 33 -31.22 -52.06 120.65
C LYS A 33 -32.19 -51.88 121.82
N LYS A 34 -33.50 -51.72 121.58
CA LYS A 34 -34.54 -51.67 122.64
C LYS A 34 -35.28 -53.00 122.86
N SER A 35 -35.11 -53.98 121.98
CA SER A 35 -35.79 -55.29 122.08
C SER A 35 -35.13 -56.30 123.04
N LYS A 36 -33.89 -56.07 123.49
CA LYS A 36 -33.18 -56.92 124.47
C LYS A 36 -33.54 -56.66 125.95
N PHE A 37 -34.48 -55.76 126.24
CA PHE A 37 -34.89 -55.39 127.61
C PHE A 37 -36.33 -55.79 127.98
N MET A 38 -37.09 -56.42 127.08
CA MET A 38 -38.48 -56.86 127.31
C MET A 38 -38.72 -58.35 127.01
N SER A 39 -37.77 -59.22 127.38
CA SER A 39 -37.92 -60.68 127.33
C SER A 39 -37.66 -61.35 128.70
N TRP A 40 -37.91 -60.63 129.81
CA TRP A 40 -37.72 -61.12 131.18
C TRP A 40 -39.02 -61.21 132.01
N LEU A 41 -40.20 -60.95 131.45
CA LEU A 41 -41.48 -61.21 132.12
C LEU A 41 -42.43 -61.92 131.15
N GLY A 42 -42.52 -63.24 131.31
CA GLY A 42 -43.38 -64.09 130.49
C GLY A 42 -44.87 -63.82 130.74
N PHE A 43 -45.64 -63.84 129.66
CA PHE A 43 -47.04 -64.24 129.66
C PHE A 43 -47.37 -64.82 128.28
N GLY A 44 -47.66 -66.12 128.25
CA GLY A 44 -48.14 -66.81 127.05
C GLY A 44 -49.64 -66.61 126.86
N LYS A 45 -50.05 -66.41 125.60
CA LYS A 45 -51.26 -66.91 124.91
C LYS A 45 -51.60 -66.02 123.71
N SER A 46 -51.36 -66.50 122.48
CA SER A 46 -52.35 -66.59 121.37
C SER A 46 -51.68 -66.64 119.99
N ASP A 47 -51.07 -67.79 119.65
CA ASP A 47 -50.30 -68.03 118.41
C ASP A 47 -51.06 -67.86 117.08
N LYS A 48 -52.37 -67.54 117.11
CA LYS A 48 -53.17 -67.27 115.90
C LYS A 48 -53.28 -65.78 115.55
N LYS A 49 -53.32 -64.88 116.54
CA LYS A 49 -53.43 -63.43 116.30
C LYS A 49 -52.08 -62.80 115.94
N GLU A 50 -50.98 -63.29 116.51
CA GLU A 50 -49.63 -62.85 116.13
C GLU A 50 -49.25 -63.31 114.72
N ALA A 51 -49.71 -64.49 114.27
CA ALA A 51 -49.46 -64.97 112.91
C ALA A 51 -50.24 -64.19 111.84
N GLU A 52 -51.50 -63.83 112.10
CA GLU A 52 -52.29 -62.97 111.20
C GLU A 52 -51.76 -61.53 111.16
N GLN A 53 -51.38 -60.95 112.31
CA GLN A 53 -50.76 -59.62 112.37
C GLN A 53 -49.39 -59.59 111.68
N LYS A 54 -48.61 -60.67 111.79
CA LYS A 54 -47.32 -60.79 111.09
C LYS A 54 -47.51 -60.94 109.58
N ALA A 55 -48.47 -61.75 109.13
CA ALA A 55 -48.76 -61.90 107.70
C ALA A 55 -49.30 -60.59 107.06
N GLU A 56 -50.11 -59.83 107.79
CA GLU A 56 -50.61 -58.53 107.34
C GLU A 56 -49.51 -57.46 107.35
N ALA A 57 -48.62 -57.48 108.35
CA ALA A 57 -47.42 -56.64 108.38
C ALA A 57 -46.44 -56.98 107.24
N ASP A 58 -46.20 -58.26 106.96
CA ASP A 58 -45.34 -58.71 105.86
C ASP A 58 -45.93 -58.30 104.50
N LYS A 59 -47.27 -58.35 104.35
CA LYS A 59 -47.97 -57.89 103.13
C LYS A 59 -47.93 -56.38 102.97
N GLN A 60 -48.08 -55.61 104.05
CA GLN A 60 -47.89 -54.15 104.04
C GLN A 60 -46.44 -53.78 103.77
N GLN A 61 -45.48 -54.54 104.28
CA GLN A 61 -44.05 -54.35 104.04
C GLN A 61 -43.67 -54.66 102.58
N ALA A 62 -44.24 -55.72 101.99
CA ALA A 62 -44.06 -56.04 100.58
C ALA A 62 -44.66 -54.96 99.66
N LEU A 63 -45.86 -54.47 99.98
CA LEU A 63 -46.50 -53.38 99.23
C LEU A 63 -45.68 -52.08 99.35
N ALA A 64 -45.14 -51.78 100.54
CA ALA A 64 -44.28 -50.62 100.76
C ALA A 64 -42.93 -50.75 100.02
N GLN A 65 -42.37 -51.96 99.93
CA GLN A 65 -41.17 -52.22 99.12
C GLN A 65 -41.45 -52.05 97.63
N GLU A 66 -42.56 -52.59 97.13
CA GLU A 66 -42.94 -52.44 95.72
C GLU A 66 -43.20 -50.96 95.36
N GLN A 67 -43.86 -50.21 96.24
CA GLN A 67 -44.05 -48.78 96.07
C GLN A 67 -42.73 -47.99 96.14
N ALA A 68 -41.79 -48.41 96.99
CA ALA A 68 -40.47 -47.79 97.08
C ALA A 68 -39.62 -48.07 95.83
N GLU A 69 -39.63 -49.31 95.34
CA GLU A 69 -38.93 -49.70 94.10
C GLU A 69 -39.52 -48.96 92.89
N LYS A 70 -40.84 -48.85 92.80
CA LYS A 70 -41.51 -48.08 91.75
C LYS A 70 -41.16 -46.59 91.81
N ALA A 71 -41.17 -46.00 93.00
CA ALA A 71 -40.76 -44.60 93.19
C ALA A 71 -39.27 -44.38 92.87
N GLU A 72 -38.40 -45.35 93.15
CA GLU A 72 -36.98 -45.30 92.79
C GLU A 72 -36.78 -45.41 91.28
N GLN A 73 -37.51 -46.32 90.60
CA GLN A 73 -37.50 -46.42 89.14
C GLN A 73 -38.02 -45.15 88.47
N GLU A 74 -39.11 -44.56 88.97
CA GLU A 74 -39.64 -43.29 88.47
C GLU A 74 -38.64 -42.15 88.67
N ARG A 75 -37.90 -42.12 89.80
CA ARG A 75 -36.85 -41.13 90.03
C ARG A 75 -35.67 -41.29 89.06
N ILE A 76 -35.23 -42.52 88.82
CA ILE A 76 -34.13 -42.82 87.87
C ILE A 76 -34.57 -42.45 86.44
N ALA A 77 -35.80 -42.76 86.05
CA ALA A 77 -36.34 -42.39 84.74
C ALA A 77 -36.45 -40.87 84.57
N ALA A 78 -36.86 -40.14 85.63
CA ALA A 78 -36.89 -38.68 85.60
C ALA A 78 -35.49 -38.07 85.48
N GLU A 79 -34.50 -38.62 86.19
CA GLU A 79 -33.10 -38.17 86.14
C GLU A 79 -32.48 -38.45 84.76
N GLN A 80 -32.78 -39.60 84.14
CA GLN A 80 -32.36 -39.92 82.78
C GLN A 80 -33.00 -38.98 81.75
N ALA A 81 -34.31 -38.70 81.87
CA ALA A 81 -34.99 -37.77 80.98
C ALA A 81 -34.47 -36.32 81.11
N GLU A 82 -34.07 -35.90 82.32
CA GLU A 82 -33.44 -34.60 82.56
C GLU A 82 -32.03 -34.54 81.95
N ALA A 83 -31.23 -35.62 82.09
CA ALA A 83 -29.91 -35.73 81.48
C ALA A 83 -29.97 -35.70 79.95
N GLU A 84 -30.92 -36.41 79.33
CA GLU A 84 -31.14 -36.39 77.88
C GLU A 84 -31.55 -35.00 77.39
N ARG A 85 -32.41 -34.29 78.12
CA ARG A 85 -32.77 -32.90 77.81
C ARG A 85 -31.58 -31.95 77.84
N LEU A 86 -30.73 -32.07 78.86
CA LEU A 86 -29.52 -31.25 78.98
C LEU A 86 -28.50 -31.56 77.87
N GLN A 87 -28.38 -32.83 77.46
CA GLN A 87 -27.54 -33.22 76.33
C GLN A 87 -28.06 -32.63 75.01
N ALA A 88 -29.37 -32.70 74.75
CA ALA A 88 -29.97 -32.09 73.57
C ALA A 88 -29.81 -30.56 73.55
N GLU A 89 -29.95 -29.89 74.70
CA GLU A 89 -29.73 -28.45 74.81
C GLU A 89 -28.25 -28.08 74.59
N ALA A 90 -27.30 -28.90 75.06
CA ALA A 90 -25.88 -28.68 74.82
C ALA A 90 -25.51 -28.88 73.33
N GLU A 91 -26.10 -29.88 72.67
CA GLU A 91 -25.88 -30.16 71.25
C GLU A 91 -26.44 -29.04 70.37
N THR A 92 -27.65 -28.54 70.64
CA THR A 92 -28.22 -27.40 69.93
C THR A 92 -27.38 -26.13 70.08
N LYS A 93 -26.88 -25.83 71.29
CA LYS A 93 -25.96 -24.69 71.51
C LYS A 93 -24.65 -24.84 70.76
N ARG A 94 -24.11 -26.07 70.66
CA ARG A 94 -22.89 -26.34 69.90
C ARG A 94 -23.10 -26.12 68.40
N LEU A 95 -24.19 -26.64 67.85
CA LEU A 95 -24.54 -26.44 66.43
C LEU A 95 -24.75 -24.96 66.10
N GLU A 96 -25.36 -24.20 67.00
CA GLU A 96 -25.53 -22.76 66.84
C GLU A 96 -24.19 -22.00 66.86
N GLN A 97 -23.26 -22.39 67.73
CA GLN A 97 -21.89 -21.84 67.75
C GLN A 97 -21.10 -22.17 66.48
N GLU A 98 -21.21 -23.41 65.99
CA GLU A 98 -20.57 -23.83 64.73
C GLU A 98 -21.14 -23.05 63.53
N ARG A 99 -22.45 -22.81 63.50
CA ARG A 99 -23.10 -21.97 62.47
C ARG A 99 -22.58 -20.52 62.49
N ILE A 100 -22.53 -19.90 63.67
CA ILE A 100 -22.03 -18.51 63.82
C ILE A 100 -20.56 -18.42 63.39
N ALA A 101 -19.73 -19.39 63.74
CA ALA A 101 -18.33 -19.43 63.32
C ALA A 101 -18.18 -19.57 61.80
N SER A 102 -19.01 -20.40 61.17
CA SER A 102 -19.05 -20.54 59.71
C SER A 102 -19.47 -19.24 59.01
N GLU A 103 -20.52 -18.58 59.51
CA GLU A 103 -21.00 -17.30 58.97
C GLU A 103 -19.92 -16.20 59.10
N GLN A 104 -19.20 -16.16 60.23
CA GLN A 104 -18.08 -15.22 60.42
C GLN A 104 -16.92 -15.47 59.47
N ALA A 105 -16.53 -16.73 59.27
CA ALA A 105 -15.46 -17.10 58.35
C ALA A 105 -15.82 -16.73 56.89
N GLU A 106 -17.08 -16.88 56.50
CA GLU A 106 -17.56 -16.49 55.18
C GLU A 106 -17.51 -14.98 54.96
N VAL A 107 -17.92 -14.19 55.96
CA VAL A 107 -17.82 -12.72 55.92
C VAL A 107 -16.37 -12.26 55.79
N GLU A 108 -15.44 -12.87 56.53
CA GLU A 108 -14.01 -12.56 56.42
C GLU A 108 -13.44 -12.91 55.04
N ARG A 109 -13.83 -14.06 54.47
CA ARG A 109 -13.43 -14.47 53.12
C ARG A 109 -13.90 -13.46 52.08
N LEU A 110 -15.18 -13.07 52.13
CA LEU A 110 -15.76 -12.08 51.21
C LEU A 110 -15.09 -10.71 51.34
N ALA A 111 -14.70 -10.31 52.56
CA ALA A 111 -13.96 -9.07 52.77
C ALA A 111 -12.56 -9.11 52.17
N GLN A 112 -11.85 -10.25 52.27
CA GLN A 112 -10.53 -10.43 51.65
C GLN A 112 -10.60 -10.46 50.12
N GLU A 113 -11.61 -11.12 49.57
CA GLU A 113 -11.84 -11.16 48.12
C GLU A 113 -12.12 -9.77 47.55
N LYS A 114 -12.96 -8.98 48.22
CA LYS A 114 -13.23 -7.60 47.83
C LYS A 114 -11.97 -6.73 47.87
N LEU A 115 -11.13 -6.88 48.89
CA LEU A 115 -9.86 -6.15 48.99
C LEU A 115 -8.90 -6.54 47.86
N ALA A 116 -8.84 -7.82 47.49
CA ALA A 116 -8.02 -8.29 46.38
C ALA A 116 -8.52 -7.75 45.03
N GLN A 117 -9.84 -7.70 44.82
CA GLN A 117 -10.44 -7.09 43.63
C GLN A 117 -10.12 -5.58 43.53
N GLU A 118 -10.22 -4.84 44.62
CA GLU A 118 -9.88 -3.40 44.65
C GLU A 118 -8.39 -3.17 44.34
N GLN A 119 -7.49 -4.04 44.82
CA GLN A 119 -6.07 -3.97 44.51
C GLN A 119 -5.77 -4.32 43.04
N ALA A 120 -6.42 -5.35 42.50
CA ALA A 120 -6.28 -5.73 41.09
C ALA A 120 -6.76 -4.61 40.16
N GLN A 121 -7.92 -4.01 40.45
CA GLN A 121 -8.45 -2.87 39.68
C GLN A 121 -7.52 -1.65 39.73
N LYS A 122 -6.83 -1.43 40.86
CA LYS A 122 -5.86 -0.33 40.97
C LYS A 122 -4.62 -0.58 40.11
N LEU A 123 -4.07 -1.79 40.14
CA LEU A 123 -2.93 -2.20 39.32
C LEU A 123 -3.26 -2.15 37.82
N GLU A 124 -4.47 -2.57 37.45
CA GLU A 124 -4.93 -2.51 36.07
C GLU A 124 -5.04 -1.08 35.56
N LYS A 125 -5.57 -0.16 36.38
CA LYS A 125 -5.61 1.28 36.04
C LYS A 125 -4.22 1.88 35.87
N GLU A 126 -3.27 1.50 36.72
CA GLU A 126 -1.86 1.94 36.58
C GLU A 126 -1.23 1.38 35.29
N ARG A 127 -1.47 0.10 34.95
CA ARG A 127 -1.00 -0.53 33.71
C ARG A 127 -1.57 0.16 32.46
N ILE A 128 -2.87 0.47 32.47
CA ILE A 128 -3.52 1.19 31.36
C ILE A 128 -2.89 2.57 31.19
N TYR A 129 -2.72 3.31 32.29
CA TYR A 129 -2.11 4.64 32.25
C TYR A 129 -0.67 4.61 31.71
N GLU A 130 0.15 3.64 32.12
CA GLU A 130 1.52 3.50 31.60
C GLU A 130 1.55 3.14 30.11
N THR A 131 0.64 2.27 29.67
CA THR A 131 0.51 1.87 28.26
C THR A 131 0.11 3.07 27.39
N GLU A 132 -0.88 3.86 27.83
CA GLU A 132 -1.28 5.09 27.13
C GLU A 132 -0.14 6.11 27.03
N GLN A 133 0.71 6.22 28.05
CA GLN A 133 1.88 7.10 28.03
C GLN A 133 2.98 6.58 27.10
N ALA A 134 3.18 5.26 27.04
CA ALA A 134 4.10 4.64 26.11
C ALA A 134 3.66 4.82 24.64
N GLU A 135 2.37 4.63 24.36
CA GLU A 135 1.79 4.88 23.03
C GLU A 135 1.94 6.34 22.59
N LYS A 136 1.67 7.30 23.49
CA LYS A 136 1.88 8.73 23.19
C LYS A 136 3.33 9.04 22.81
N ARG A 137 4.30 8.48 23.53
CA ARG A 137 5.73 8.64 23.22
C ARG A 137 6.12 7.99 21.90
N ALA A 138 5.59 6.80 21.61
CA ALA A 138 5.83 6.11 20.34
C ALA A 138 5.27 6.91 19.15
N ILE A 139 4.07 7.50 19.30
CA ILE A 139 3.47 8.37 18.28
C ILE A 139 4.31 9.64 18.08
N GLU A 140 4.78 10.28 19.15
CA GLU A 140 5.66 11.45 19.05
C GLU A 140 6.98 11.12 18.34
N GLN A 141 7.59 9.97 18.63
CA GLN A 141 8.80 9.50 17.96
C GLN A 141 8.56 9.20 16.48
N ALA A 142 7.49 8.47 16.15
CA ALA A 142 7.14 8.17 14.76
C ALA A 142 6.85 9.43 13.95
N ASN A 143 6.22 10.44 14.56
CA ASN A 143 5.98 11.73 13.91
C ASN A 143 7.29 12.51 13.67
N ALA A 144 8.24 12.45 14.61
CA ALA A 144 9.56 13.06 14.45
C ALA A 144 10.37 12.39 13.33
N GLU A 145 10.34 11.06 13.24
CA GLU A 145 10.98 10.30 12.16
C GLU A 145 10.34 10.61 10.79
N LEU A 146 9.01 10.71 10.74
CA LEU A 146 8.30 11.09 9.53
C LEU A 146 8.70 12.48 9.05
N LEU A 147 8.81 13.45 9.97
CA LEU A 147 9.23 14.81 9.64
C LEU A 147 10.68 14.83 9.12
N ALA A 148 11.59 14.09 9.76
CA ALA A 148 12.98 13.96 9.31
C ALA A 148 13.07 13.34 7.90
N LYS A 149 12.22 12.35 7.60
CA LYS A 149 12.15 11.73 6.28
C LYS A 149 11.61 12.69 5.22
N GLN A 150 10.59 13.48 5.55
CA GLN A 150 10.06 14.52 4.66
C GLN A 150 11.10 15.59 4.35
N ASP A 151 11.89 16.01 5.34
CA ASP A 151 12.98 16.97 5.14
C ASP A 151 14.10 16.40 4.27
N ALA A 152 14.44 15.12 4.45
CA ALA A 152 15.42 14.42 3.61
C ALA A 152 14.94 14.27 2.15
N ASP A 153 13.69 13.88 1.95
CA ASP A 153 13.08 13.78 0.62
C ASP A 153 13.00 15.15 -0.08
N ALA A 154 12.68 16.21 0.66
CA ALA A 154 12.67 17.57 0.14
C ALA A 154 14.08 18.07 -0.24
N ALA A 155 15.11 17.68 0.53
CA ALA A 155 16.50 17.98 0.20
C ALA A 155 16.95 17.22 -1.06
N ALA A 156 16.61 15.94 -1.18
CA ALA A 156 16.90 15.12 -2.36
C ALA A 156 16.23 15.69 -3.62
N GLN A 157 14.96 16.10 -3.54
CA GLN A 157 14.24 16.73 -4.64
C GLN A 157 14.89 18.06 -5.08
N LYS A 158 15.33 18.89 -4.13
CA LYS A 158 16.06 20.13 -4.45
C LYS A 158 17.38 19.85 -5.16
N GLN A 159 18.11 18.82 -4.73
CA GLN A 159 19.36 18.41 -5.36
C GLN A 159 19.14 17.87 -6.78
N GLU A 160 18.11 17.06 -6.98
CA GLU A 160 17.74 16.56 -8.31
C GLU A 160 17.30 17.70 -9.24
N GLN A 161 16.51 18.64 -8.73
CA GLN A 161 16.09 19.82 -9.49
C GLN A 161 17.28 20.70 -9.89
N ALA A 162 18.25 20.91 -8.98
CA ALA A 162 19.47 21.64 -9.27
C ALA A 162 20.32 20.93 -10.35
N LYS A 163 20.41 19.60 -10.30
CA LYS A 163 21.10 18.79 -11.32
C LYS A 163 20.44 18.92 -12.69
N ARG A 164 19.12 18.83 -12.76
CA ARG A 164 18.36 19.03 -14.02
C ARG A 164 18.55 20.43 -14.59
N LEU A 165 18.60 21.46 -13.74
CA LEU A 165 18.86 22.83 -14.19
C LEU A 165 20.27 22.97 -14.78
N ALA A 166 21.28 22.39 -14.13
CA ALA A 166 22.66 22.39 -14.61
C ALA A 166 22.81 21.63 -15.95
N GLU A 167 22.11 20.51 -16.10
CA GLU A 167 22.04 19.76 -17.37
C GLU A 167 21.38 20.59 -18.48
N GLN A 168 20.29 21.30 -18.18
CA GLN A 168 19.63 22.21 -19.13
C GLN A 168 20.52 23.39 -19.53
N GLU A 169 21.22 24.01 -18.58
CA GLU A 169 22.18 25.08 -18.87
C GLU A 169 23.33 24.59 -19.76
N THR A 170 23.82 23.38 -19.51
CA THR A 170 24.86 22.75 -20.32
C THR A 170 24.36 22.48 -21.75
N GLN A 171 23.14 21.97 -21.90
CA GLN A 171 22.53 21.75 -23.22
C GLN A 171 22.33 23.06 -23.98
N MET A 172 21.83 24.11 -23.34
CA MET A 172 21.68 25.42 -23.96
C MET A 172 23.03 26.00 -24.40
N ARG A 173 24.10 25.83 -23.60
CA ARG A 173 25.44 26.28 -23.97
C ARG A 173 25.97 25.54 -25.21
N LEU A 174 25.83 24.22 -25.24
CA LEU A 174 26.23 23.40 -26.40
C LEU A 174 25.44 23.77 -27.66
N GLU A 175 24.15 24.06 -27.52
CA GLU A 175 23.31 24.50 -28.64
C GLU A 175 23.72 25.90 -29.15
N GLN A 176 24.04 26.83 -28.25
CA GLN A 176 24.58 28.14 -28.63
C GLN A 176 25.94 28.03 -29.34
N GLU A 177 26.82 27.15 -28.86
CA GLU A 177 28.10 26.86 -29.53
C GLU A 177 27.88 26.26 -30.93
N ARG A 178 26.94 25.34 -31.09
CA ARG A 178 26.57 24.79 -32.41
C ARG A 178 26.07 25.88 -33.36
N ILE A 179 25.14 26.73 -32.91
CA ILE A 179 24.61 27.84 -33.71
C ILE A 179 25.73 28.82 -34.10
N ALA A 180 26.67 29.10 -33.20
CA ALA A 180 27.82 29.95 -33.49
C ALA A 180 28.77 29.32 -34.52
N ALA A 181 29.00 28.01 -34.43
CA ALA A 181 29.81 27.26 -35.40
C ALA A 181 29.16 27.26 -36.80
N ASP A 182 27.86 26.96 -36.89
CA ASP A 182 27.10 26.96 -38.15
C ASP A 182 27.14 28.36 -38.81
N LYS A 183 27.00 29.41 -38.00
CA LYS A 183 27.09 30.79 -38.48
C LYS A 183 28.49 31.13 -39.00
N ALA A 184 29.54 30.73 -38.27
CA ALA A 184 30.93 30.95 -38.69
C ALA A 184 31.26 30.21 -40.00
N GLU A 185 30.73 29.00 -40.17
CA GLU A 185 30.87 28.23 -41.41
C GLU A 185 30.13 28.90 -42.57
N SER A 186 28.91 29.36 -42.36
CA SER A 186 28.15 30.12 -43.36
C SER A 186 28.88 31.38 -43.80
N GLU A 187 29.41 32.17 -42.86
CA GLU A 187 30.20 33.38 -43.18
C GLU A 187 31.49 33.05 -43.94
N ARG A 188 32.14 31.92 -43.60
CA ARG A 188 33.32 31.44 -44.32
C ARG A 188 32.99 31.06 -45.76
N LEU A 189 31.91 30.33 -45.99
CA LEU A 189 31.45 29.93 -47.32
C LEU A 189 31.07 31.15 -48.18
N GLU A 190 30.43 32.16 -47.58
CA GLU A 190 30.09 33.41 -48.27
C GLU A 190 31.34 34.20 -48.68
N ARG A 191 32.37 34.26 -47.82
CA ARG A 191 33.67 34.87 -48.15
C ARG A 191 34.36 34.16 -49.31
N VAL A 192 34.38 32.82 -49.31
CA VAL A 192 34.95 32.03 -50.41
C VAL A 192 34.22 32.33 -51.72
N ARG A 193 32.88 32.35 -51.70
CA ARG A 193 32.07 32.68 -52.88
C ARG A 193 32.36 34.08 -53.43
N LEU A 194 32.51 35.08 -52.55
CA LEU A 194 32.87 36.45 -52.95
C LEU A 194 34.26 36.50 -53.59
N GLN A 195 35.25 35.80 -53.01
CA GLN A 195 36.60 35.72 -53.57
C GLN A 195 36.61 35.06 -54.95
N GLU A 196 35.85 33.98 -55.15
CA GLU A 196 35.72 33.33 -56.46
C GLU A 196 35.07 34.27 -57.49
N GLN A 197 34.06 35.04 -57.08
CA GLN A 197 33.41 36.02 -57.95
C GLN A 197 34.33 37.19 -58.31
N GLU A 198 35.13 37.68 -57.37
CA GLU A 198 36.16 38.70 -57.61
C GLU A 198 37.25 38.18 -58.55
N ALA A 199 37.73 36.95 -58.36
CA ALA A 199 38.71 36.32 -59.24
C ALA A 199 38.18 36.18 -60.67
N ALA A 200 36.94 35.70 -60.83
CA ALA A 200 36.30 35.59 -62.14
C ALA A 200 36.11 36.95 -62.83
N ASN A 201 35.76 37.99 -62.07
CA ASN A 201 35.65 39.35 -62.59
C ASN A 201 37.03 39.92 -63.01
N ALA A 202 38.07 39.65 -62.24
CA ALA A 202 39.44 40.06 -62.55
C ALA A 202 39.98 39.36 -63.80
N GLU A 203 39.71 38.06 -63.95
CA GLU A 203 40.05 37.28 -65.14
C GLU A 203 39.36 37.84 -66.39
N LYS A 204 38.05 38.11 -66.30
CA LYS A 204 37.29 38.73 -67.39
C LYS A 204 37.87 40.09 -67.78
N LEU A 205 38.21 40.94 -66.82
CA LEU A 205 38.82 42.25 -67.07
C LEU A 205 40.21 42.11 -67.73
N ALA A 206 41.00 41.11 -67.34
CA ALA A 206 42.30 40.84 -67.95
C ALA A 206 42.15 40.40 -69.42
N ILE A 207 41.18 39.54 -69.72
CA ILE A 207 40.84 39.12 -71.09
C ILE A 207 40.39 40.33 -71.93
N ASP A 208 39.50 41.16 -71.40
CA ASP A 208 39.02 42.35 -72.11
C ASP A 208 40.16 43.35 -72.41
N LYS A 209 41.08 43.55 -71.46
CA LYS A 209 42.29 44.37 -71.67
C LYS A 209 43.22 43.77 -72.72
N ALA A 210 43.45 42.45 -72.70
CA ALA A 210 44.29 41.77 -73.68
C ALA A 210 43.70 41.88 -75.09
N ASN A 211 42.38 41.70 -75.22
CA ASN A 211 41.67 41.87 -76.50
C ASN A 211 41.76 43.32 -77.02
N ALA A 212 41.62 44.31 -76.14
CA ALA A 212 41.77 45.73 -76.51
C ALA A 212 43.20 46.08 -76.97
N GLN A 213 44.22 45.52 -76.31
CA GLN A 213 45.62 45.68 -76.73
C GLN A 213 45.91 45.02 -78.08
N LEU A 214 45.34 43.85 -78.33
CA LEU A 214 45.48 43.16 -79.61
C LEU A 214 44.85 43.96 -80.74
N LEU A 215 43.65 44.50 -80.52
CA LEU A 215 42.96 45.38 -81.48
C LEU A 215 43.75 46.67 -81.76
N ALA A 216 44.32 47.29 -80.71
CA ALA A 216 45.16 48.49 -80.88
C ALA A 216 46.44 48.19 -81.67
N LYS A 217 47.04 47.01 -81.46
CA LYS A 217 48.20 46.56 -82.23
C LYS A 217 47.86 46.32 -83.70
N GLU A 218 46.74 45.66 -83.99
CA GLU A 218 46.25 45.47 -85.37
C GLU A 218 45.99 46.80 -86.08
N GLN A 219 45.43 47.79 -85.38
CA GLN A 219 45.22 49.13 -85.92
C GLN A 219 46.54 49.86 -86.21
N ALA A 220 47.52 49.77 -85.30
CA ALA A 220 48.85 50.35 -85.50
C ALA A 220 49.60 49.69 -86.68
N ASP A 221 49.56 48.36 -86.78
CA ASP A 221 50.17 47.61 -87.87
C ASP A 221 49.53 47.97 -89.23
N ALA A 222 48.21 48.16 -89.27
CA ALA A 222 47.50 48.61 -90.48
C ALA A 222 47.87 50.05 -90.88
N GLU A 223 48.10 50.93 -89.90
CA GLU A 223 48.52 52.31 -90.14
C GLU A 223 49.97 52.39 -90.64
N ILE A 224 50.87 51.59 -90.08
CA ILE A 224 52.25 51.42 -90.57
C ILE A 224 52.23 50.93 -92.03
N GLN A 225 51.44 49.89 -92.34
CA GLN A 225 51.33 49.40 -93.72
C GLN A 225 50.78 50.45 -94.70
N ARG A 226 49.87 51.31 -94.23
CA ARG A 226 49.34 52.43 -95.02
C ARG A 226 50.42 53.48 -95.29
N GLN A 227 51.17 53.87 -94.26
CA GLN A 227 52.28 54.82 -94.39
C GLN A 227 53.40 54.29 -95.30
N GLU A 228 53.77 53.02 -95.19
CA GLU A 228 54.74 52.38 -96.09
C GLU A 228 54.26 52.33 -97.55
N ARG A 229 52.95 52.21 -97.78
CA ARG A 229 52.36 52.23 -99.12
C ARG A 229 52.37 53.63 -99.70
N GLU A 230 52.08 54.65 -98.90
CA GLU A 230 52.15 56.07 -99.28
C GLU A 230 53.61 56.50 -99.54
N GLN A 231 54.57 56.07 -98.71
CA GLN A 231 56.00 56.32 -98.95
C GLN A 231 56.49 55.65 -100.23
N ARG A 232 56.11 54.40 -100.51
CA ARG A 232 56.45 53.72 -101.78
C ARG A 232 55.88 54.45 -103.00
N LEU A 233 54.66 54.99 -102.91
CA LEU A 233 54.06 55.78 -103.98
C LEU A 233 54.82 57.12 -104.17
N ALA A 234 55.19 57.79 -103.08
CA ALA A 234 55.96 59.03 -103.12
C ALA A 234 57.40 58.81 -103.66
N GLU A 235 58.06 57.71 -103.29
CA GLU A 235 59.37 57.33 -103.84
C GLU A 235 59.29 57.03 -105.34
N GLN A 236 58.23 56.37 -105.81
CA GLN A 236 58.01 56.15 -107.25
C GLN A 236 57.79 57.47 -108.00
N GLU A 237 57.05 58.41 -107.43
CA GLU A 237 56.89 59.76 -108.02
C GLU A 237 58.20 60.56 -108.02
N ALA A 238 58.99 60.48 -106.95
CA ALA A 238 60.30 61.13 -106.85
C ALA A 238 61.32 60.53 -107.83
N GLN A 239 61.34 59.21 -108.02
CA GLN A 239 62.19 58.54 -109.01
C GLN A 239 61.80 58.92 -110.45
N MET A 240 60.51 59.04 -110.76
CA MET A 240 60.08 59.55 -112.07
C MET A 240 60.48 61.01 -112.31
N ARG A 241 60.48 61.86 -111.26
CA ARG A 241 60.96 63.26 -111.36
C ARG A 241 62.48 63.34 -111.52
N LEU A 242 63.23 62.56 -110.74
CA LEU A 242 64.70 62.51 -110.83
C LEU A 242 65.18 61.92 -112.16
N GLU A 243 64.45 60.98 -112.76
CA GLU A 243 64.77 60.47 -114.10
C GLU A 243 64.46 61.51 -115.20
N GLN A 244 63.42 62.33 -115.03
CA GLN A 244 63.14 63.47 -115.91
C GLN A 244 64.20 64.58 -115.80
N GLU A 245 64.74 64.83 -114.60
CA GLU A 245 65.84 65.78 -114.39
C GLU A 245 67.21 65.24 -114.83
N ARG A 246 67.47 63.93 -114.67
CA ARG A 246 68.71 63.26 -115.11
C ARG A 246 68.92 63.31 -116.62
N ILE A 247 67.85 63.26 -117.41
CA ILE A 247 67.92 63.40 -118.87
C ILE A 247 68.15 64.86 -119.32
N ALA A 248 67.91 65.84 -118.44
CA ALA A 248 68.13 67.26 -118.73
C ALA A 248 69.50 67.79 -118.26
N ALA A 249 70.14 67.15 -117.27
CA ALA A 249 71.38 67.61 -116.65
C ALA A 249 72.68 66.94 -117.15
N GLU A 250 72.61 65.99 -118.09
CA GLU A 250 73.78 65.30 -118.67
C GLU A 250 74.51 66.12 -119.76
N LYS A 251 74.63 67.46 -119.58
CA LYS A 251 75.29 68.33 -120.58
C LYS A 251 76.08 69.53 -120.06
N VAL A 252 76.29 69.71 -118.75
CA VAL A 252 77.17 70.76 -118.21
C VAL A 252 77.88 70.26 -116.96
N GLU A 253 79.17 70.59 -116.83
CA GLU A 253 80.00 70.50 -115.60
C GLU A 253 80.53 69.09 -115.26
N ASN A 254 81.68 68.61 -115.75
CA ASN A 254 83.01 69.21 -115.95
C ASN A 254 83.56 69.98 -114.74
N GLU A 255 84.66 69.45 -114.18
CA GLU A 255 85.54 70.08 -113.18
C GLU A 255 84.92 70.22 -111.79
N ARG A 256 85.57 70.01 -110.64
CA ARG A 256 86.92 69.65 -110.24
C ARG A 256 86.91 69.94 -108.73
N LEU A 257 87.41 69.00 -107.92
CA LEU A 257 88.06 69.17 -106.60
C LEU A 257 87.36 70.01 -105.50
N GLU A 258 87.38 69.48 -104.28
CA GLU A 258 88.40 69.81 -103.26
C GLU A 258 87.82 69.89 -101.84
N GLN A 259 88.45 69.14 -100.91
CA GLN A 259 88.48 69.33 -99.44
C GLN A 259 87.20 68.95 -98.64
N GLU A 260 87.28 68.40 -97.42
CA GLU A 260 88.36 68.36 -96.43
C GLU A 260 88.11 67.27 -95.35
N ARG A 261 89.21 66.69 -94.84
CA ARG A 261 89.54 66.28 -93.44
C ARG A 261 88.60 65.42 -92.58
N ILE A 262 89.20 64.54 -91.77
CA ILE A 262 88.96 64.42 -90.31
C ILE A 262 89.99 63.48 -89.62
N ALA A 263 90.24 63.78 -88.34
CA ALA A 263 90.66 62.91 -87.22
C ALA A 263 92.16 62.68 -86.92
N ALA A 264 92.57 63.37 -85.84
CA ALA A 264 92.90 62.81 -84.53
C ALA A 264 94.27 62.14 -84.29
N GLU A 265 94.65 62.27 -83.01
CA GLU A 265 95.70 61.57 -82.25
C GLU A 265 97.14 62.09 -82.40
N LYS A 266 97.97 62.12 -81.35
CA LYS A 266 97.85 61.75 -79.93
C LYS A 266 99.07 62.39 -79.27
N VAL A 267 98.90 63.08 -78.15
CA VAL A 267 99.99 63.51 -77.28
C VAL A 267 100.07 62.53 -76.13
N GLU A 268 101.17 61.80 -76.14
CA GLU A 268 101.67 60.95 -75.06
C GLU A 268 102.55 61.82 -74.15
N ASN A 269 102.08 62.05 -72.92
CA ASN A 269 102.92 62.13 -71.73
C ASN A 269 102.06 62.04 -70.46
N GLU A 270 102.63 61.47 -69.39
CA GLU A 270 102.16 61.41 -67.99
C GLU A 270 101.36 60.17 -67.50
N ARG A 271 101.79 58.98 -67.92
CA ARG A 271 101.43 57.71 -67.24
C ARG A 271 102.48 57.37 -66.17
N LEU A 272 102.36 57.87 -64.92
CA LEU A 272 103.13 57.33 -63.77
C LEU A 272 102.64 57.74 -62.34
N GLU A 273 101.36 58.00 -62.09
CA GLU A 273 100.86 58.36 -60.72
C GLU A 273 99.75 57.44 -60.16
N GLN A 274 99.17 56.53 -60.96
CA GLN A 274 97.97 55.78 -60.54
C GLN A 274 98.21 54.45 -59.80
N GLU A 275 99.45 53.99 -59.61
CA GLU A 275 99.69 52.63 -59.09
C GLU A 275 99.80 52.54 -57.55
N ARG A 276 99.91 53.66 -56.82
CA ARG A 276 100.14 53.63 -55.36
C ARG A 276 98.87 53.72 -54.49
N ILE A 277 97.71 54.08 -55.06
CA ILE A 277 96.45 54.29 -54.32
C ILE A 277 95.57 53.03 -54.30
N ALA A 278 95.80 52.07 -55.21
CA ALA A 278 94.97 50.87 -55.32
C ALA A 278 95.31 49.78 -54.27
N ALA A 279 96.55 49.75 -53.75
CA ALA A 279 97.00 48.69 -52.85
C ALA A 279 96.52 48.87 -51.39
N GLU A 280 96.43 50.11 -50.89
CA GLU A 280 96.06 50.40 -49.48
C GLU A 280 94.55 50.25 -49.22
N LYS A 281 93.71 50.39 -50.25
CA LYS A 281 92.25 50.18 -50.14
C LYS A 281 91.85 48.72 -50.02
N PHE A 282 92.59 47.80 -50.66
CA PHE A 282 92.23 46.38 -50.71
C PHE A 282 92.51 45.66 -49.39
N GLU A 283 93.50 46.11 -48.61
CA GLU A 283 93.84 45.50 -47.31
C GLU A 283 92.83 45.86 -46.21
N ASN A 284 92.33 47.10 -46.20
CA ASN A 284 91.33 47.56 -45.24
C ASN A 284 89.95 46.93 -45.45
N GLU A 285 89.51 46.72 -46.70
CA GLU A 285 88.22 46.07 -46.98
C GLU A 285 88.19 44.59 -46.53
N ARG A 286 89.33 43.88 -46.59
CA ARG A 286 89.39 42.47 -46.21
C ARG A 286 89.28 42.25 -44.70
N LEU A 287 89.92 43.12 -43.90
CA LEU A 287 89.86 43.07 -42.44
C LEU A 287 88.46 43.43 -41.90
N GLU A 288 87.75 44.34 -42.57
CA GLU A 288 86.39 44.70 -42.18
C GLU A 288 85.38 43.58 -42.47
N GLN A 289 85.51 42.88 -43.60
CA GLN A 289 84.65 41.72 -43.90
C GLN A 289 84.87 40.53 -42.95
N GLU A 290 86.11 40.29 -42.51
CA GLU A 290 86.42 39.21 -41.57
C GLU A 290 85.82 39.49 -40.17
N ARG A 291 85.82 40.75 -39.72
CA ARG A 291 85.19 41.16 -38.46
C ARG A 291 83.66 40.98 -38.48
N ILE A 292 83.01 41.38 -39.57
CA ILE A 292 81.55 41.25 -39.73
C ILE A 292 81.13 39.78 -39.80
N ALA A 293 81.91 38.94 -40.49
CA ALA A 293 81.64 37.50 -40.55
C ALA A 293 81.78 36.83 -39.17
N ALA A 294 82.79 37.22 -38.38
CA ALA A 294 82.98 36.70 -37.03
C ALA A 294 81.86 37.12 -36.06
N GLU A 295 81.44 38.39 -36.12
CA GLU A 295 80.35 38.93 -35.30
C GLU A 295 79.00 38.25 -35.62
N LYS A 296 78.72 38.01 -36.91
CA LYS A 296 77.49 37.32 -37.32
C LYS A 296 77.48 35.85 -36.86
N ALA A 297 78.61 35.16 -36.98
CA ALA A 297 78.73 33.77 -36.51
C ALA A 297 78.62 33.66 -34.97
N GLN A 298 79.06 34.67 -34.23
CA GLN A 298 78.89 34.74 -32.78
C GLN A 298 77.42 34.96 -32.39
N ASN A 299 76.72 35.87 -33.08
CA ASN A 299 75.32 36.15 -32.81
C ASN A 299 74.41 34.96 -33.15
N GLU A 300 74.65 34.26 -34.27
CA GLU A 300 73.88 33.05 -34.63
C GLU A 300 74.06 31.92 -33.60
N ARG A 301 75.26 31.75 -33.02
CA ARG A 301 75.50 30.75 -31.95
C ARG A 301 74.76 31.10 -30.66
N LEU A 302 74.81 32.37 -30.25
CA LEU A 302 74.11 32.84 -29.04
C LEU A 302 72.58 32.70 -29.18
N GLU A 303 72.04 32.94 -30.38
CA GLU A 303 70.61 32.77 -30.65
C GLU A 303 70.20 31.29 -30.67
N GLN A 304 71.01 30.40 -31.25
CA GLN A 304 70.78 28.96 -31.16
C GLN A 304 70.86 28.42 -29.72
N GLU A 305 71.80 28.92 -28.92
CA GLU A 305 71.93 28.54 -27.51
C GLU A 305 70.73 29.02 -26.68
N ARG A 306 70.21 30.23 -26.96
CA ARG A 306 69.00 30.76 -26.30
C ARG A 306 67.75 29.94 -26.63
N ILE A 307 67.56 29.56 -27.89
CA ILE A 307 66.42 28.75 -28.33
C ILE A 307 66.49 27.35 -27.70
N ALA A 308 67.67 26.72 -27.70
CA ALA A 308 67.85 25.41 -27.08
C ALA A 308 67.62 25.44 -25.55
N ALA A 309 67.99 26.53 -24.88
CA ALA A 309 67.72 26.72 -23.46
C ALA A 309 66.22 26.91 -23.18
N GLU A 310 65.52 27.69 -24.00
CA GLU A 310 64.08 27.95 -23.90
C GLU A 310 63.26 26.67 -24.16
N GLU A 311 63.64 25.86 -25.14
CA GLU A 311 63.01 24.56 -25.41
C GLU A 311 63.23 23.58 -24.26
N ALA A 312 64.43 23.51 -23.69
CA ALA A 312 64.73 22.64 -22.56
C ALA A 312 64.01 23.05 -21.25
N GLU A 313 63.77 24.35 -21.06
CA GLU A 313 62.98 24.86 -19.93
C GLU A 313 61.49 24.52 -20.10
N ASN A 314 60.94 24.72 -21.30
CA ASN A 314 59.55 24.38 -21.60
C ASN A 314 59.27 22.87 -21.47
N GLU A 315 60.19 22.02 -21.92
CA GLU A 315 60.04 20.57 -21.79
C GLU A 315 60.06 20.10 -20.33
N ARG A 316 60.86 20.75 -19.46
CA ARG A 316 60.87 20.47 -18.02
C ARG A 316 59.57 20.89 -17.34
N LEU A 317 59.04 22.07 -17.68
CA LEU A 317 57.78 22.58 -17.13
C LEU A 317 56.59 21.70 -17.54
N GLU A 318 56.56 21.21 -18.78
CA GLU A 318 55.54 20.26 -19.27
C GLU A 318 55.62 18.93 -18.49
N GLN A 319 56.83 18.39 -18.29
CA GLN A 319 57.01 17.15 -17.51
C GLN A 319 56.61 17.33 -16.04
N GLU A 320 56.92 18.48 -15.43
CA GLU A 320 56.52 18.80 -14.06
C GLU A 320 55.00 18.93 -13.92
N ARG A 321 54.33 19.58 -14.90
CA ARG A 321 52.86 19.70 -14.94
C ARG A 321 52.18 18.33 -15.04
N ILE A 322 52.66 17.46 -15.94
CA ILE A 322 52.11 16.11 -16.11
C ILE A 322 52.33 15.27 -14.84
N ALA A 323 53.49 15.38 -14.20
CA ALA A 323 53.76 14.70 -12.94
C ALA A 323 52.85 15.19 -11.80
N ALA A 324 52.60 16.50 -11.72
CA ALA A 324 51.70 17.09 -10.72
C ALA A 324 50.24 16.66 -10.94
N GLU A 325 49.76 16.71 -12.19
CA GLU A 325 48.40 16.28 -12.57
C GLU A 325 48.16 14.80 -12.25
N LYS A 326 49.16 13.95 -12.52
CA LYS A 326 49.08 12.52 -12.20
C LYS A 326 49.08 12.27 -10.68
N ALA A 327 49.91 12.99 -9.92
CA ALA A 327 49.95 12.87 -8.47
C ALA A 327 48.65 13.37 -7.80
N GLU A 328 48.00 14.38 -8.36
CA GLU A 328 46.70 14.87 -7.89
C GLU A 328 45.58 13.87 -8.21
N SER A 329 45.56 13.31 -9.42
CA SER A 329 44.60 12.26 -9.80
C SER A 329 44.72 11.01 -8.93
N GLU A 330 45.94 10.54 -8.64
CA GLU A 330 46.16 9.38 -7.76
C GLU A 330 45.72 9.64 -6.31
N ARG A 331 45.91 10.87 -5.81
CA ARG A 331 45.43 11.26 -4.46
C ARG A 331 43.91 11.30 -4.38
N LEU A 332 43.25 11.88 -5.37
CA LEU A 332 41.78 11.94 -5.43
C LEU A 332 41.16 10.54 -5.55
N GLU A 333 41.81 9.64 -6.28
CA GLU A 333 41.36 8.25 -6.38
C GLU A 333 41.52 7.49 -5.05
N GLN A 334 42.65 7.67 -4.36
CA GLN A 334 42.86 7.09 -3.02
C GLN A 334 41.87 7.64 -1.98
N GLU A 335 41.59 8.95 -2.02
CA GLU A 335 40.61 9.57 -1.12
C GLU A 335 39.19 9.07 -1.38
N ARG A 336 38.81 8.90 -2.65
CA ARG A 336 37.51 8.32 -3.02
C ARG A 336 37.36 6.88 -2.55
N LEU A 337 38.38 6.04 -2.73
CA LEU A 337 38.37 4.66 -2.28
C LEU A 337 38.28 4.55 -0.75
N ALA A 338 39.02 5.40 -0.03
CA ALA A 338 38.93 5.45 1.44
C ALA A 338 37.56 5.94 1.93
N ALA A 339 36.93 6.89 1.23
CA ALA A 339 35.59 7.36 1.55
C ALA A 339 34.52 6.28 1.29
N GLU A 340 34.65 5.54 0.18
CA GLU A 340 33.75 4.42 -0.17
C GLU A 340 33.86 3.26 0.84
N GLU A 341 35.07 2.90 1.27
CA GLU A 341 35.28 1.90 2.33
C GLU A 341 34.66 2.35 3.66
N ALA A 342 34.85 3.61 4.06
CA ALA A 342 34.27 4.15 5.29
C ALA A 342 32.74 4.25 5.26
N GLU A 343 32.15 4.50 4.09
CA GLU A 343 30.70 4.50 3.91
C GLU A 343 30.14 3.07 3.99
N ASN A 344 30.79 2.11 3.34
CA ASN A 344 30.39 0.70 3.38
C ASN A 344 30.48 0.12 4.79
N GLU A 345 31.53 0.43 5.57
CA GLU A 345 31.64 0.00 6.96
C GLU A 345 30.53 0.59 7.84
N ARG A 346 30.14 1.85 7.61
CA ARG A 346 29.03 2.49 8.35
C ARG A 346 27.69 1.85 8.02
N LEU A 347 27.42 1.59 6.75
CA LEU A 347 26.19 0.93 6.31
C LEU A 347 26.09 -0.50 6.84
N GLU A 348 27.21 -1.23 6.92
CA GLU A 348 27.26 -2.57 7.52
C GLU A 348 26.96 -2.51 9.03
N GLN A 349 27.55 -1.55 9.77
CA GLN A 349 27.27 -1.36 11.19
C GLN A 349 25.82 -0.96 11.45
N GLU A 350 25.25 -0.08 10.62
CA GLU A 350 23.85 0.33 10.70
C GLU A 350 22.90 -0.85 10.43
N ARG A 351 23.21 -1.69 9.43
CA ARG A 351 22.45 -2.91 9.11
C ARG A 351 22.46 -3.89 10.27
N ILE A 352 23.62 -4.13 10.90
CA ILE A 352 23.72 -5.03 12.06
C ILE A 352 22.93 -4.47 13.24
N ALA A 353 23.04 -3.17 13.52
CA ALA A 353 22.28 -2.54 14.61
C ALA A 353 20.75 -2.57 14.36
N ALA A 354 20.32 -2.40 13.11
CA ALA A 354 18.91 -2.51 12.73
C ALA A 354 18.39 -3.94 12.86
N GLU A 355 19.17 -4.94 12.44
CA GLU A 355 18.83 -6.37 12.58
C GLU A 355 18.74 -6.79 14.05
N GLU A 356 19.66 -6.33 14.90
CA GLU A 356 19.61 -6.57 16.35
C GLU A 356 18.37 -5.92 16.99
N ALA A 357 18.05 -4.67 16.64
CA ALA A 357 16.88 -3.96 17.16
C ALA A 357 15.55 -4.58 16.68
N GLU A 358 15.50 -5.09 15.45
CA GLU A 358 14.34 -5.82 14.93
C GLU A 358 14.14 -7.14 15.66
N ASN A 359 15.21 -7.91 15.88
CA ASN A 359 15.15 -9.16 16.63
C ASN A 359 14.72 -8.95 18.09
N GLU A 360 15.18 -7.88 18.74
CA GLU A 360 14.77 -7.55 20.12
C GLU A 360 13.28 -7.15 20.19
N ARG A 361 12.78 -6.41 19.19
CA ARG A 361 11.35 -6.06 19.08
C ARG A 361 10.47 -7.29 18.86
N LEU A 362 10.88 -8.18 17.95
CA LEU A 362 10.14 -9.42 17.67
C LEU A 362 10.07 -10.34 18.90
N GLU A 363 11.13 -10.42 19.70
CA GLU A 363 11.13 -11.20 20.93
C GLU A 363 10.23 -10.57 22.01
N GLN A 364 10.21 -9.24 22.14
CA GLN A 364 9.28 -8.54 23.04
C GLN A 364 7.83 -8.70 22.59
N GLU A 365 7.55 -8.62 21.30
CA GLU A 365 6.23 -8.84 20.72
C GLU A 365 5.75 -10.28 20.95
N ARG A 366 6.63 -11.27 20.78
CA ARG A 366 6.34 -12.68 21.08
C ARG A 366 5.96 -12.89 22.54
N ILE A 367 6.69 -12.29 23.48
CA ILE A 367 6.40 -12.35 24.92
C ILE A 367 5.07 -11.65 25.24
N ALA A 368 4.80 -10.50 24.62
CA ALA A 368 3.54 -9.78 24.81
C ALA A 368 2.33 -10.57 24.25
N ALA A 369 2.48 -11.18 23.08
CA ALA A 369 1.46 -12.02 22.46
C ALA A 369 1.16 -13.28 23.29
N GLU A 370 2.19 -13.97 23.78
CA GLU A 370 2.03 -15.14 24.67
C GLU A 370 1.29 -14.76 25.96
N LYS A 371 1.57 -13.59 26.52
CA LYS A 371 0.88 -13.10 27.72
C LYS A 371 -0.57 -12.71 27.43
N ALA A 372 -0.84 -12.05 26.31
CA ALA A 372 -2.20 -11.67 25.90
C ALA A 372 -3.07 -12.89 25.58
N ASP A 373 -2.51 -13.91 24.93
CA ASP A 373 -3.23 -15.17 24.67
C ASP A 373 -3.57 -15.92 25.96
N ASN A 374 -2.65 -15.94 26.95
CA ASN A 374 -2.93 -16.53 28.26
C ASN A 374 -4.01 -15.75 29.03
N GLU A 375 -3.96 -14.41 29.02
CA GLU A 375 -5.01 -13.56 29.63
C GLU A 375 -6.37 -13.77 28.93
N ARG A 376 -6.40 -13.90 27.59
CA ARG A 376 -7.63 -14.16 26.81
C ARG A 376 -8.22 -15.54 27.10
N LEU A 377 -7.40 -16.59 27.17
CA LEU A 377 -7.85 -17.95 27.50
C LEU A 377 -8.44 -18.02 28.92
N GLU A 378 -7.91 -17.23 29.85
CA GLU A 378 -8.45 -17.13 31.20
C GLU A 378 -9.79 -16.38 31.24
N GLN A 379 -9.93 -15.29 30.48
CA GLN A 379 -11.20 -14.58 30.33
C GLN A 379 -12.27 -15.41 29.60
N GLU A 380 -11.91 -16.13 28.54
CA GLU A 380 -12.83 -17.04 27.84
C GLU A 380 -13.32 -18.15 28.77
N ARG A 381 -12.47 -18.68 29.65
CA ARG A 381 -12.86 -19.69 30.64
C ARG A 381 -13.86 -19.12 31.65
N LEU A 382 -13.66 -17.88 32.11
CA LEU A 382 -14.58 -17.20 33.03
C LEU A 382 -15.93 -16.87 32.38
N VAL A 383 -15.92 -16.37 31.13
CA VAL A 383 -17.14 -16.08 30.37
C VAL A 383 -17.90 -17.36 30.02
N ALA A 384 -17.20 -18.46 29.71
CA ALA A 384 -17.83 -19.75 29.47
C ALA A 384 -18.50 -20.31 30.74
N GLU A 385 -17.86 -20.15 31.91
CA GLU A 385 -18.41 -20.54 33.21
C GLU A 385 -19.63 -19.68 33.59
N GLU A 386 -19.59 -18.36 33.36
CA GLU A 386 -20.74 -17.47 33.54
C GLU A 386 -21.89 -17.80 32.57
N ALA A 387 -21.60 -18.05 31.29
CA ALA A 387 -22.61 -18.40 30.29
C ALA A 387 -23.24 -19.79 30.55
N GLU A 388 -22.49 -20.73 31.13
CA GLU A 388 -23.03 -22.02 31.58
C GLU A 388 -23.98 -21.84 32.78
N ASN A 389 -23.59 -20.99 33.75
CA ASN A 389 -24.44 -20.65 34.89
C ASN A 389 -25.71 -19.87 34.49
N GLU A 390 -25.60 -18.89 33.59
CA GLU A 390 -26.74 -18.16 33.04
C GLU A 390 -27.66 -19.06 32.20
N ARG A 391 -27.11 -20.01 31.44
CA ARG A 391 -27.92 -21.01 30.72
C ARG A 391 -28.72 -21.88 31.67
N LEU A 392 -28.10 -22.38 32.74
CA LEU A 392 -28.79 -23.18 33.76
C LEU A 392 -29.88 -22.38 34.49
N GLU A 393 -29.69 -21.06 34.66
CA GLU A 393 -30.68 -20.16 35.24
C GLU A 393 -31.81 -19.82 34.26
N GLN A 394 -31.50 -19.59 32.98
CA GLN A 394 -32.50 -19.38 31.92
C GLN A 394 -33.30 -20.64 31.62
N GLU A 395 -32.72 -21.85 31.71
CA GLU A 395 -33.44 -23.12 31.57
C GLU A 395 -34.43 -23.33 32.73
N ARG A 396 -34.08 -22.88 33.94
CA ARG A 396 -35.01 -22.82 35.09
C ARG A 396 -36.14 -21.81 34.88
N LEU A 397 -35.84 -20.62 34.36
CA LEU A 397 -36.83 -19.55 34.12
C LEU A 397 -37.75 -19.84 32.92
N THR A 398 -37.24 -20.47 31.85
CA THR A 398 -38.04 -20.84 30.67
C THR A 398 -38.95 -22.04 30.92
N ALA A 399 -38.56 -22.96 31.81
CA ALA A 399 -39.46 -24.00 32.31
C ALA A 399 -40.67 -23.45 33.10
N GLU A 400 -40.54 -22.24 33.67
CA GLU A 400 -41.58 -21.58 34.47
C GLU A 400 -42.48 -20.64 33.64
N LEU A 401 -42.00 -20.13 32.50
CA LEU A 401 -42.72 -19.16 31.64
C LEU A 401 -43.36 -19.74 30.37
N ALA A 402 -43.11 -21.01 30.03
CA ALA A 402 -43.65 -21.66 28.82
C ALA A 402 -45.15 -22.04 28.87
N VAL A 403 -45.93 -21.51 29.81
CA VAL A 403 -47.38 -21.78 29.91
C VAL A 403 -48.24 -20.73 29.20
N ASP A 404 -47.80 -19.50 28.93
CA ASP A 404 -48.79 -18.43 28.64
C ASP A 404 -48.74 -17.58 27.38
N GLU A 405 -47.70 -17.51 26.53
CA GLU A 405 -47.76 -16.56 25.40
C GLU A 405 -47.23 -17.09 24.06
N ALA A 406 -48.16 -17.65 23.28
CA ALA A 406 -48.03 -17.79 21.83
C ALA A 406 -49.13 -16.98 21.13
N LYS A 407 -48.73 -15.86 20.50
CA LYS A 407 -49.37 -15.03 19.43
C LYS A 407 -48.88 -13.59 19.63
N GLN A 408 -48.48 -12.76 18.68
CA GLN A 408 -48.47 -12.74 17.21
C GLN A 408 -47.52 -11.60 16.81
N GLU A 409 -46.54 -11.82 15.94
CA GLU A 409 -45.89 -10.73 15.19
C GLU A 409 -46.05 -10.99 13.69
N GLU A 410 -46.68 -10.02 13.02
CA GLU A 410 -46.89 -10.03 11.57
C GLU A 410 -45.58 -9.75 10.83
N LYS A 411 -45.20 -10.68 9.96
CA LYS A 411 -44.09 -10.51 9.01
C LYS A 411 -44.48 -9.50 7.92
N PRO A 412 -43.60 -8.56 7.54
CA PRO A 412 -43.84 -7.71 6.36
C PRO A 412 -43.91 -8.59 5.11
N LYS A 413 -44.86 -8.27 4.21
CA LYS A 413 -45.02 -8.94 2.91
C LYS A 413 -43.69 -8.88 2.15
N LYS A 414 -43.13 -10.04 1.81
CA LYS A 414 -41.96 -10.14 0.93
C LYS A 414 -42.33 -9.55 -0.43
N GLU A 415 -41.89 -8.33 -0.71
CA GLU A 415 -41.95 -7.74 -2.05
C GLU A 415 -41.27 -8.68 -3.05
N GLY A 416 -41.88 -8.83 -4.24
CA GLY A 416 -41.43 -9.74 -5.29
C GLY A 416 -40.06 -9.36 -5.84
N PHE A 417 -39.31 -10.35 -6.32
CA PHE A 417 -37.94 -10.18 -6.80
C PHE A 417 -37.82 -9.07 -7.85
N PHE A 418 -38.66 -9.03 -8.88
CA PHE A 418 -38.58 -8.00 -9.93
C PHE A 418 -38.84 -6.58 -9.39
N SER A 419 -39.74 -6.42 -8.42
CA SER A 419 -40.03 -5.12 -7.80
C SER A 419 -38.82 -4.51 -7.10
N ARG A 420 -38.01 -5.32 -6.40
CA ARG A 420 -36.76 -4.81 -5.79
C ARG A 420 -35.71 -4.43 -6.82
N LEU A 421 -35.62 -5.16 -7.94
CA LEU A 421 -34.71 -4.80 -9.04
C LEU A 421 -35.09 -3.45 -9.64
N LYS A 422 -36.38 -3.23 -9.94
CA LYS A 422 -36.88 -1.93 -10.39
C LYS A 422 -36.54 -0.81 -9.40
N LYS A 423 -36.83 -1.03 -8.11
CA LYS A 423 -36.54 -0.05 -7.05
C LYS A 423 -35.05 0.27 -6.96
N GLY A 424 -34.19 -0.74 -7.01
CA GLY A 424 -32.74 -0.60 -7.01
C GLY A 424 -32.16 -0.05 -8.32
N LEU A 425 -32.96 0.15 -9.37
CA LEU A 425 -32.55 0.82 -10.59
C LEU A 425 -33.22 2.19 -10.77
N LEU A 426 -34.07 2.62 -9.83
CA LEU A 426 -34.92 3.82 -9.97
C LEU A 426 -34.15 5.04 -10.47
N LYS A 427 -33.02 5.39 -9.83
CA LYS A 427 -32.20 6.55 -10.22
C LYS A 427 -31.63 6.41 -11.63
N THR A 428 -31.17 5.22 -12.01
CA THR A 428 -30.63 4.96 -13.35
C THR A 428 -31.76 4.93 -14.39
N ARG A 429 -32.93 4.41 -14.03
CA ARG A 429 -34.14 4.39 -14.87
C ARG A 429 -34.64 5.78 -15.20
N VAL A 430 -34.59 6.72 -14.26
CA VAL A 430 -34.95 8.12 -14.51
C VAL A 430 -34.08 8.73 -15.62
N ASN A 431 -32.78 8.45 -15.64
CA ASN A 431 -31.87 8.98 -16.66
C ASN A 431 -31.91 8.20 -17.97
N ILE A 432 -31.94 6.87 -17.91
CA ILE A 432 -31.91 5.98 -19.07
C ILE A 432 -33.36 5.66 -19.50
N GLY A 433 -34.11 4.88 -18.73
CA GLY A 433 -35.44 4.39 -19.11
C GLY A 433 -36.45 5.47 -19.51
N SER A 434 -36.94 6.24 -18.53
CA SER A 434 -37.94 7.29 -18.75
C SER A 434 -37.33 8.54 -19.40
N GLY A 435 -36.07 8.84 -19.08
CA GLY A 435 -35.28 9.89 -19.72
C GLY A 435 -35.24 9.71 -21.25
N PHE A 436 -34.93 8.52 -21.74
CA PHE A 436 -34.93 8.25 -23.19
C PHE A 436 -36.34 8.31 -23.78
N ALA A 437 -37.36 7.74 -23.12
CA ALA A 437 -38.73 7.78 -23.63
C ALA A 437 -39.22 9.23 -23.91
N SER A 438 -38.78 10.20 -23.09
CA SER A 438 -39.11 11.61 -23.29
C SER A 438 -38.45 12.23 -24.54
N ILE A 439 -37.26 11.75 -24.92
CA ILE A 439 -36.51 12.22 -26.10
C ILE A 439 -37.19 11.73 -27.39
N PHE A 440 -37.72 10.50 -27.38
CA PHE A 440 -38.34 9.89 -28.56
C PHE A 440 -39.80 10.31 -28.80
N SER A 441 -40.51 10.75 -27.74
CA SER A 441 -41.94 11.05 -27.82
C SER A 441 -42.25 12.21 -28.76
N GLY A 442 -42.99 11.91 -29.84
CA GLY A 442 -43.45 12.90 -30.82
C GLY A 442 -42.37 13.49 -31.74
N LYS A 443 -41.11 13.02 -31.64
CA LYS A 443 -40.01 13.44 -32.53
C LYS A 443 -39.93 12.55 -33.78
N LYS A 444 -39.44 13.13 -34.88
CA LYS A 444 -39.07 12.37 -36.09
C LYS A 444 -37.64 11.86 -35.93
N ILE A 445 -37.30 10.81 -36.68
CA ILE A 445 -35.93 10.32 -36.74
C ILE A 445 -35.13 11.26 -37.66
N ASP A 446 -34.33 12.13 -37.06
CA ASP A 446 -33.41 13.07 -37.69
C ASP A 446 -32.08 13.13 -36.92
N ASP A 447 -31.11 13.87 -37.44
CA ASP A 447 -29.76 13.96 -36.85
C ASP A 447 -29.80 14.58 -35.44
N GLU A 448 -30.71 15.54 -35.18
CA GLU A 448 -30.90 16.17 -33.87
C GLU A 448 -31.34 15.15 -32.81
N LEU A 449 -32.23 14.21 -33.16
CA LEU A 449 -32.62 13.12 -32.27
C LEU A 449 -31.43 12.22 -31.89
N PHE A 450 -30.52 11.93 -32.83
CA PHE A 450 -29.34 11.10 -32.55
C PHE A 450 -28.29 11.84 -31.70
N GLU A 451 -28.12 13.14 -31.90
CA GLU A 451 -27.25 13.98 -31.05
C GLU A 451 -27.78 14.07 -29.59
N ASP A 452 -29.09 14.25 -29.42
CA ASP A 452 -29.75 14.22 -28.12
C ASP A 452 -29.57 12.87 -27.42
N LEU A 453 -29.76 11.78 -28.18
CA LEU A 453 -29.58 10.42 -27.69
C LEU A 453 -28.14 10.15 -27.27
N GLU A 454 -27.16 10.54 -28.09
CA GLU A 454 -25.73 10.43 -27.79
C GLU A 454 -25.40 11.14 -26.47
N THR A 455 -25.84 12.40 -26.33
CA THR A 455 -25.61 13.21 -25.12
C THR A 455 -26.15 12.51 -23.87
N GLN A 456 -27.35 11.95 -23.97
CA GLN A 456 -27.99 11.27 -22.85
C GLN A 456 -27.31 9.93 -22.51
N LEU A 457 -26.87 9.16 -23.51
CA LEU A 457 -26.09 7.92 -23.30
C LEU A 457 -24.73 8.20 -22.64
N LEU A 458 -24.05 9.27 -23.05
CA LEU A 458 -22.79 9.70 -22.42
C LEU A 458 -23.01 10.15 -20.98
N THR A 459 -24.08 10.91 -20.72
CA THR A 459 -24.45 11.36 -19.36
C THR A 459 -24.77 10.18 -18.44
N ALA A 460 -25.31 9.10 -19.00
CA ALA A 460 -25.57 7.85 -18.29
C ALA A 460 -24.33 6.98 -18.03
N ASP A 461 -23.13 7.43 -18.41
CA ASP A 461 -21.84 6.76 -18.23
C ASP A 461 -21.62 5.49 -19.09
N LEU A 462 -22.25 5.38 -20.27
CA LEU A 462 -21.96 4.30 -21.23
C LEU A 462 -20.57 4.42 -21.89
N GLY A 463 -19.98 5.61 -21.86
CA GLY A 463 -18.68 5.89 -22.45
C GLY A 463 -18.72 6.05 -23.97
N VAL A 464 -17.73 6.79 -24.49
CA VAL A 464 -17.72 7.28 -25.89
C VAL A 464 -17.78 6.13 -26.90
N ASP A 465 -16.92 5.14 -26.78
CA ASP A 465 -16.85 4.04 -27.77
C ASP A 465 -18.14 3.22 -27.83
N THR A 466 -18.71 2.87 -26.68
CA THR A 466 -19.96 2.10 -26.58
C THR A 466 -21.13 2.89 -27.13
N THR A 467 -21.20 4.19 -26.80
CA THR A 467 -22.24 5.09 -27.31
C THR A 467 -22.15 5.20 -28.83
N MET A 468 -20.98 5.48 -29.40
CA MET A 468 -20.82 5.57 -30.86
C MET A 468 -21.23 4.27 -31.55
N LYS A 469 -20.77 3.12 -31.04
CA LYS A 469 -21.19 1.80 -31.57
C LYS A 469 -22.71 1.60 -31.54
N LEU A 470 -23.38 2.01 -30.45
CA LEU A 470 -24.82 1.91 -30.33
C LEU A 470 -25.54 2.85 -31.31
N ILE A 471 -25.10 4.11 -31.43
CA ILE A 471 -25.66 5.09 -32.37
C ILE A 471 -25.50 4.61 -33.80
N ASP A 472 -24.32 4.11 -34.18
CA ASP A 472 -24.06 3.55 -35.52
C ASP A 472 -24.98 2.36 -35.81
N SER A 473 -25.07 1.40 -34.86
CA SER A 473 -25.95 0.23 -35.01
C SER A 473 -27.41 0.64 -35.17
N LEU A 474 -27.87 1.61 -34.36
CA LEU A 474 -29.23 2.13 -34.41
C LEU A 474 -29.53 2.84 -35.73
N THR A 475 -28.60 3.67 -36.21
CA THR A 475 -28.74 4.41 -37.47
C THR A 475 -28.85 3.43 -38.65
N ASP A 476 -27.97 2.43 -38.70
CA ASP A 476 -27.99 1.39 -39.73
C ASP A 476 -29.26 0.54 -39.67
N ALA A 477 -29.70 0.14 -38.47
CA ALA A 477 -30.90 -0.65 -38.29
C ALA A 477 -32.19 0.14 -38.58
N ALA A 478 -32.25 1.42 -38.21
CA ALA A 478 -33.36 2.32 -38.53
C ALA A 478 -33.50 2.53 -40.04
N ASN A 479 -32.38 2.77 -40.73
CA ASN A 479 -32.34 2.90 -42.20
C ASN A 479 -32.77 1.61 -42.91
N ARG A 480 -32.28 0.44 -42.46
CA ARG A 480 -32.65 -0.87 -43.02
C ARG A 480 -34.13 -1.20 -42.83
N LYS A 481 -34.69 -0.90 -41.65
CA LYS A 481 -36.10 -1.17 -41.31
C LYS A 481 -37.05 -0.06 -41.79
N GLN A 482 -36.53 1.03 -42.37
CA GLN A 482 -37.28 2.22 -42.77
C GLN A 482 -38.20 2.74 -41.65
N LEU A 483 -37.66 2.81 -40.42
CA LEU A 483 -38.41 3.33 -39.27
C LEU A 483 -38.78 4.79 -39.51
N LYS A 484 -39.98 5.19 -39.06
CA LYS A 484 -40.55 6.52 -39.34
C LYS A 484 -40.89 7.35 -38.10
N ASP A 485 -40.91 6.73 -36.93
CA ASP A 485 -41.28 7.35 -35.66
C ASP A 485 -40.28 7.00 -34.55
N GLY A 486 -40.18 7.89 -33.56
CA GLY A 486 -39.26 7.74 -32.42
C GLY A 486 -39.59 6.54 -31.53
N ASP A 487 -40.86 6.15 -31.41
CA ASP A 487 -41.29 5.01 -30.58
C ASP A 487 -40.69 3.69 -31.10
N ALA A 488 -40.67 3.49 -32.41
CA ALA A 488 -40.02 2.32 -33.01
C ALA A 488 -38.49 2.33 -32.82
N LEU A 489 -37.87 3.51 -32.80
CA LEU A 489 -36.43 3.66 -32.54
C LEU A 489 -36.10 3.37 -31.06
N TYR A 490 -36.97 3.76 -30.13
CA TYR A 490 -36.83 3.42 -28.71
C TYR A 490 -36.86 1.89 -28.48
N GLU A 491 -37.81 1.19 -29.09
CA GLU A 491 -37.87 -0.28 -29.00
C GLU A 491 -36.65 -0.95 -29.64
N LEU A 492 -36.14 -0.40 -30.74
CA LEU A 492 -34.91 -0.87 -31.36
C LEU A 492 -33.69 -0.65 -30.46
N MET A 493 -33.57 0.52 -29.83
CA MET A 493 -32.51 0.81 -28.86
C MET A 493 -32.54 -0.17 -27.69
N LYS A 494 -33.72 -0.45 -27.13
CA LYS A 494 -33.89 -1.44 -26.06
C LYS A 494 -33.35 -2.81 -26.49
N GLN A 495 -33.65 -3.23 -27.73
CA GLN A 495 -33.17 -4.50 -28.29
C GLN A 495 -31.65 -4.53 -28.48
N GLU A 496 -31.05 -3.48 -29.03
CA GLU A 496 -29.60 -3.36 -29.23
C GLU A 496 -28.85 -3.36 -27.89
N MET A 497 -29.36 -2.64 -26.89
CA MET A 497 -28.80 -2.62 -25.54
C MET A 497 -28.90 -3.99 -24.84
N ALA A 498 -30.01 -4.71 -25.06
CA ALA A 498 -30.14 -6.09 -24.57
C ALA A 498 -29.13 -7.03 -25.23
N ALA A 499 -28.95 -6.91 -26.56
CA ALA A 499 -27.99 -7.72 -27.31
C ALA A 499 -26.56 -7.52 -26.82
N MET A 500 -26.16 -6.27 -26.51
CA MET A 500 -24.85 -5.98 -25.93
C MET A 500 -24.65 -6.71 -24.59
N LEU A 501 -25.61 -6.60 -23.67
CA LEU A 501 -25.50 -7.25 -22.36
C LEU A 501 -25.55 -8.76 -22.42
N LYS A 502 -26.23 -9.34 -23.43
CA LYS A 502 -26.34 -10.80 -23.57
C LYS A 502 -24.98 -11.47 -23.74
N THR A 503 -24.03 -10.79 -24.37
CA THR A 503 -22.66 -11.31 -24.57
C THR A 503 -21.90 -11.51 -23.25
N ALA A 504 -22.20 -10.70 -22.24
CA ALA A 504 -21.60 -10.78 -20.91
C ALA A 504 -22.48 -11.56 -19.90
N GLU A 505 -23.64 -12.09 -20.31
CA GLU A 505 -24.52 -12.87 -19.44
C GLU A 505 -24.03 -14.31 -19.34
N GLN A 506 -23.36 -14.64 -18.23
CA GLN A 506 -23.07 -16.03 -17.88
C GLN A 506 -23.09 -16.19 -16.36
N PRO A 507 -24.08 -16.89 -15.78
CA PRO A 507 -24.14 -17.15 -14.35
C PRO A 507 -22.92 -17.90 -13.83
N LEU A 508 -22.52 -17.64 -12.57
CA LEU A 508 -21.46 -18.40 -11.92
C LEU A 508 -21.94 -19.82 -11.62
N VAL A 509 -21.24 -20.82 -12.15
CA VAL A 509 -21.52 -22.24 -11.92
C VAL A 509 -20.41 -22.85 -11.07
N ILE A 510 -20.77 -23.30 -9.87
CA ILE A 510 -19.85 -24.01 -8.97
C ILE A 510 -19.67 -25.44 -9.49
N ASN A 511 -18.48 -25.73 -10.04
CA ASN A 511 -18.15 -27.08 -10.51
C ASN A 511 -18.02 -28.04 -9.33
N LYS A 512 -18.81 -29.12 -9.32
CA LYS A 512 -18.83 -30.12 -8.24
C LYS A 512 -17.55 -30.96 -8.17
N ASP A 513 -16.80 -31.06 -9.26
CA ASP A 513 -15.53 -31.79 -9.31
C ASP A 513 -14.38 -30.99 -8.66
N LYS A 514 -14.62 -29.71 -8.36
CA LYS A 514 -13.68 -28.82 -7.69
C LYS A 514 -14.13 -28.61 -6.25
N LYS A 515 -13.42 -29.24 -5.30
CA LYS A 515 -13.79 -29.21 -3.89
C LYS A 515 -12.56 -28.93 -3.01
N PRO A 516 -12.38 -27.69 -2.52
CA PRO A 516 -13.29 -26.54 -2.67
C PRO A 516 -13.22 -25.87 -4.05
N PHE A 517 -14.35 -25.31 -4.51
CA PHE A 517 -14.38 -24.31 -5.56
C PHE A 517 -13.92 -22.97 -4.98
N VAL A 518 -12.69 -22.58 -5.30
CA VAL A 518 -12.06 -21.33 -4.84
C VAL A 518 -12.49 -20.11 -5.68
N ILE A 519 -13.06 -19.10 -5.01
CA ILE A 519 -13.38 -17.77 -5.55
C ILE A 519 -12.42 -16.75 -4.92
N LEU A 520 -11.61 -16.09 -5.74
CA LEU A 520 -10.77 -14.98 -5.34
C LEU A 520 -11.49 -13.65 -5.64
N MET A 521 -11.84 -12.90 -4.60
CA MET A 521 -12.53 -11.62 -4.74
C MET A 521 -11.51 -10.49 -4.82
N VAL A 522 -11.58 -9.67 -5.88
CA VAL A 522 -10.65 -8.55 -6.10
C VAL A 522 -11.42 -7.26 -6.37
N GLY A 523 -10.73 -6.12 -6.27
CA GLY A 523 -11.29 -4.80 -6.51
C GLY A 523 -10.84 -3.77 -5.48
N VAL A 524 -11.19 -2.50 -5.71
CA VAL A 524 -10.69 -1.41 -4.86
C VAL A 524 -11.45 -1.29 -3.54
N ASN A 525 -10.96 -0.48 -2.61
CA ASN A 525 -11.64 -0.25 -1.34
C ASN A 525 -12.99 0.47 -1.55
N GLY A 526 -13.98 0.13 -0.73
CA GLY A 526 -15.29 0.79 -0.75
C GLY A 526 -16.24 0.34 -1.84
N VAL A 527 -15.83 -0.49 -2.80
CA VAL A 527 -16.73 -1.04 -3.86
C VAL A 527 -17.64 -2.17 -3.39
N GLY A 528 -17.62 -2.52 -2.10
CA GLY A 528 -18.52 -3.54 -1.55
C GLY A 528 -18.05 -5.00 -1.71
N LYS A 529 -16.74 -5.27 -1.82
CA LYS A 529 -16.17 -6.63 -1.85
C LYS A 529 -16.61 -7.50 -0.67
N THR A 530 -16.28 -7.10 0.56
CA THR A 530 -16.59 -7.85 1.79
C THR A 530 -18.11 -8.04 1.97
N THR A 531 -18.91 -7.03 1.62
CA THR A 531 -20.37 -7.14 1.59
C THR A 531 -20.85 -8.16 0.55
N THR A 532 -20.25 -8.17 -0.64
CA THR A 532 -20.55 -9.17 -1.69
C THR A 532 -20.17 -10.58 -1.23
N ILE A 533 -19.05 -10.74 -0.54
CA ILE A 533 -18.62 -12.03 0.04
C ILE A 533 -19.68 -12.56 1.00
N GLY A 534 -20.13 -11.73 1.95
CA GLY A 534 -21.17 -12.13 2.91
C GLY A 534 -22.47 -12.58 2.23
N LYS A 535 -22.91 -11.83 1.20
CA LYS A 535 -24.10 -12.18 0.41
C LYS A 535 -23.94 -13.47 -0.39
N LEU A 536 -22.81 -13.65 -1.10
CA LEU A 536 -22.50 -14.87 -1.84
C LEU A 536 -22.42 -16.09 -0.92
N ALA A 537 -21.75 -15.94 0.22
CA ALA A 537 -21.61 -17.01 1.20
C ALA A 537 -22.98 -17.47 1.71
N LYS A 538 -23.89 -16.52 2.01
CA LYS A 538 -25.26 -16.86 2.39
C LYS A 538 -26.06 -17.48 1.25
N GLN A 539 -25.91 -16.99 0.03
CA GLN A 539 -26.56 -17.57 -1.14
C GLN A 539 -26.15 -19.03 -1.34
N PHE A 540 -24.86 -19.34 -1.31
CA PHE A 540 -24.38 -20.72 -1.47
C PHE A 540 -24.81 -21.63 -0.30
N GLN A 541 -24.85 -21.09 0.93
CA GLN A 541 -25.42 -21.82 2.08
C GLN A 541 -26.91 -22.13 1.87
N ASN A 542 -27.70 -21.18 1.35
CA ASN A 542 -29.11 -21.40 1.03
C ASN A 542 -29.31 -22.42 -0.10
N GLU A 543 -28.32 -22.56 -0.99
CA GLU A 543 -28.25 -23.61 -2.01
C GLU A 543 -27.76 -24.97 -1.46
N GLY A 544 -27.52 -25.07 -0.15
CA GLY A 544 -27.08 -26.29 0.54
C GLY A 544 -25.58 -26.59 0.45
N LYS A 545 -24.76 -25.63 0.03
CA LYS A 545 -23.30 -25.78 -0.06
C LYS A 545 -22.63 -25.38 1.25
N SER A 546 -21.60 -26.13 1.64
CA SER A 546 -20.69 -25.72 2.72
C SER A 546 -19.74 -24.64 2.21
N VAL A 547 -19.57 -23.57 3.00
CA VAL A 547 -18.76 -22.41 2.63
C VAL A 547 -17.69 -22.18 3.70
N MET A 548 -16.53 -21.68 3.29
CA MET A 548 -15.48 -21.16 4.16
C MET A 548 -14.99 -19.82 3.60
N LEU A 549 -14.61 -18.91 4.50
CA LEU A 549 -14.09 -17.59 4.13
C LEU A 549 -12.61 -17.48 4.51
N ALA A 550 -11.82 -16.78 3.68
CA ALA A 550 -10.45 -16.41 3.99
C ALA A 550 -10.34 -14.89 4.11
N ALA A 551 -9.87 -14.39 5.25
CA ALA A 551 -9.71 -12.98 5.53
C ALA A 551 -8.35 -12.45 4.99
N GLY A 552 -8.23 -12.38 3.66
CA GLY A 552 -7.01 -11.94 2.98
C GLY A 552 -6.83 -10.43 2.83
N ASP A 553 -7.73 -9.57 3.35
CA ASP A 553 -7.47 -8.13 3.54
C ASP A 553 -6.79 -7.92 4.90
N THR A 554 -5.58 -8.47 5.06
CA THR A 554 -4.87 -8.52 6.35
C THR A 554 -4.37 -7.15 6.82
N PHE A 555 -4.22 -6.20 5.90
CA PHE A 555 -3.74 -4.85 6.22
C PHE A 555 -4.82 -4.01 6.93
N ARG A 556 -6.10 -4.37 6.82
CA ARG A 556 -7.21 -3.65 7.46
C ARG A 556 -7.81 -4.53 8.55
N ALA A 557 -7.42 -4.29 9.81
CA ALA A 557 -7.99 -4.97 10.98
C ALA A 557 -9.53 -5.01 10.94
N ALA A 558 -10.16 -3.87 10.65
CA ALA A 558 -11.62 -3.76 10.53
C ALA A 558 -12.22 -4.59 9.39
N ALA A 559 -11.48 -4.89 8.32
CA ALA A 559 -11.96 -5.74 7.23
C ALA A 559 -11.94 -7.22 7.65
N VAL A 560 -10.89 -7.65 8.36
CA VAL A 560 -10.81 -8.99 8.97
C VAL A 560 -11.95 -9.18 9.96
N GLU A 561 -12.14 -8.25 10.89
CA GLU A 561 -13.21 -8.27 11.88
C GLU A 561 -14.59 -8.28 11.22
N GLN A 562 -14.81 -7.42 10.21
CA GLN A 562 -16.06 -7.38 9.47
C GLN A 562 -16.38 -8.74 8.83
N LEU A 563 -15.38 -9.40 8.24
CA LEU A 563 -15.58 -10.73 7.63
C LEU A 563 -15.83 -11.81 8.69
N GLN A 564 -15.16 -11.75 9.85
CA GLN A 564 -15.39 -12.65 10.98
C GLN A 564 -16.82 -12.51 11.53
N VAL A 565 -17.30 -11.29 11.76
CA VAL A 565 -18.68 -11.01 12.18
C VAL A 565 -19.69 -11.56 11.16
N TRP A 566 -19.41 -11.42 9.86
CA TRP A 566 -20.21 -12.02 8.79
C TRP A 566 -20.24 -13.55 8.88
N GLY A 567 -19.09 -14.15 9.16
CA GLY A 567 -18.94 -15.59 9.37
C GLY A 567 -19.74 -16.08 10.58
N GLU A 568 -19.52 -15.48 11.74
CA GLU A 568 -20.21 -15.81 13.00
C GLU A 568 -21.72 -15.71 12.86
N ARG A 569 -22.21 -14.58 12.32
CA ARG A 569 -23.65 -14.34 12.12
C ARG A 569 -24.33 -15.38 11.23
N ASN A 570 -23.58 -16.02 10.33
CA ASN A 570 -24.11 -17.02 9.40
C ASN A 570 -23.61 -18.44 9.68
N SER A 571 -22.87 -18.63 10.78
CA SER A 571 -22.22 -19.90 11.13
C SER A 571 -21.33 -20.44 10.02
N ILE A 572 -20.53 -19.55 9.41
CA ILE A 572 -19.56 -19.86 8.34
C ILE A 572 -18.15 -19.73 8.91
N PRO A 573 -17.30 -20.77 8.81
CA PRO A 573 -15.93 -20.71 9.30
C PRO A 573 -15.11 -19.66 8.53
N VAL A 574 -14.38 -18.83 9.26
CA VAL A 574 -13.47 -17.81 8.71
C VAL A 574 -12.06 -18.14 9.15
N ILE A 575 -11.13 -18.19 8.19
CA ILE A 575 -9.71 -18.33 8.44
C ILE A 575 -9.08 -16.95 8.36
N ALA A 576 -8.48 -16.52 9.46
CA ALA A 576 -7.84 -15.23 9.62
C ALA A 576 -6.54 -15.39 10.42
N GLN A 577 -5.60 -14.47 10.24
CA GLN A 577 -4.38 -14.33 11.04
C GLN A 577 -4.33 -12.92 11.64
N HIS A 578 -3.23 -12.56 12.30
CA HIS A 578 -3.03 -11.22 12.87
C HIS A 578 -3.01 -10.13 11.78
N THR A 579 -3.33 -8.89 12.17
CA THR A 579 -3.27 -7.73 11.26
C THR A 579 -1.86 -7.57 10.70
N GLY A 580 -1.73 -7.35 9.40
CA GLY A 580 -0.43 -7.24 8.72
C GLY A 580 0.19 -8.57 8.29
N ALA A 581 -0.45 -9.71 8.59
CA ALA A 581 -0.01 -11.01 8.11
C ALA A 581 0.05 -11.08 6.57
N ASP A 582 0.86 -12.00 6.03
CA ASP A 582 0.93 -12.20 4.58
C ASP A 582 -0.38 -12.79 4.02
N SER A 583 -1.09 -12.01 3.21
CA SER A 583 -2.39 -12.40 2.62
C SER A 583 -2.34 -13.72 1.87
N ALA A 584 -1.24 -13.99 1.14
CA ALA A 584 -1.06 -15.25 0.43
C ALA A 584 -0.96 -16.45 1.38
N SER A 585 -0.37 -16.27 2.56
CA SER A 585 -0.28 -17.29 3.60
C SER A 585 -1.65 -17.55 4.24
N VAL A 586 -2.42 -16.51 4.56
CA VAL A 586 -3.81 -16.67 5.07
C VAL A 586 -4.67 -17.46 4.10
N VAL A 587 -4.59 -17.11 2.80
CA VAL A 587 -5.35 -17.79 1.75
C VAL A 587 -4.89 -19.24 1.57
N PHE A 588 -3.59 -19.51 1.65
CA PHE A 588 -3.04 -20.87 1.59
C PHE A 588 -3.59 -21.75 2.71
N ASP A 589 -3.56 -21.25 3.94
CA ASP A 589 -4.08 -21.96 5.11
C ASP A 589 -5.58 -22.20 4.98
N ALA A 590 -6.33 -21.21 4.49
CA ALA A 590 -7.75 -21.34 4.26
C ALA A 590 -8.07 -22.40 3.20
N PHE A 591 -7.29 -22.46 2.12
CA PHE A 591 -7.46 -23.48 1.08
C PHE A 591 -7.12 -24.87 1.60
N GLN A 592 -6.04 -25.04 2.35
CA GLN A 592 -5.71 -26.31 3.00
C GLN A 592 -6.81 -26.74 3.99
N ALA A 593 -7.31 -25.82 4.81
CA ALA A 593 -8.39 -26.09 5.76
C ALA A 593 -9.69 -26.47 5.06
N ALA A 594 -10.07 -25.76 4.00
CA ALA A 594 -11.26 -26.06 3.20
C ALA A 594 -11.18 -27.43 2.55
N LYS A 595 -10.00 -27.81 2.02
CA LYS A 595 -9.74 -29.14 1.45
C LYS A 595 -9.82 -30.24 2.51
N ALA A 596 -9.18 -30.05 3.67
CA ALA A 596 -9.21 -31.01 4.77
C ALA A 596 -10.62 -31.22 5.35
N ARG A 597 -11.44 -30.16 5.37
CA ARG A 597 -12.82 -30.19 5.88
C ARG A 597 -13.85 -30.54 4.79
N ASN A 598 -13.42 -30.84 3.56
CA ASN A 598 -14.31 -31.11 2.42
C ASN A 598 -15.37 -30.03 2.23
N VAL A 599 -14.97 -28.76 2.29
CA VAL A 599 -15.84 -27.60 2.04
C VAL A 599 -16.11 -27.48 0.54
N ASP A 600 -17.33 -27.12 0.16
CA ASP A 600 -17.72 -27.00 -1.25
C ASP A 600 -17.19 -25.71 -1.89
N VAL A 601 -17.24 -24.57 -1.19
CA VAL A 601 -16.81 -23.26 -1.71
C VAL A 601 -15.89 -22.55 -0.73
N LEU A 602 -14.75 -22.06 -1.21
CA LEU A 602 -13.88 -21.15 -0.48
C LEU A 602 -13.95 -19.77 -1.13
N ILE A 603 -14.27 -18.73 -0.36
CA ILE A 603 -14.26 -17.34 -0.84
C ILE A 603 -13.14 -16.58 -0.12
N ALA A 604 -12.16 -16.10 -0.87
CA ALA A 604 -11.04 -15.33 -0.33
C ALA A 604 -11.26 -13.82 -0.56
N ASP A 605 -11.26 -13.05 0.52
CA ASP A 605 -11.18 -11.58 0.46
C ASP A 605 -9.74 -11.15 0.17
N THR A 606 -9.55 -9.95 -0.40
CA THR A 606 -8.24 -9.37 -0.66
C THR A 606 -8.22 -7.88 -0.35
N ALA A 607 -7.02 -7.34 -0.16
CA ALA A 607 -6.81 -5.90 -0.12
C ALA A 607 -7.29 -5.19 -1.40
N GLY A 608 -7.60 -3.90 -1.30
CA GLY A 608 -8.09 -3.07 -2.41
C GLY A 608 -7.48 -1.66 -2.50
N ARG A 609 -6.26 -1.46 -2.00
CA ARG A 609 -5.59 -0.15 -1.93
C ARG A 609 -4.98 0.26 -3.28
N LEU A 610 -5.82 0.70 -4.23
CA LEU A 610 -5.39 1.04 -5.60
C LEU A 610 -4.37 2.19 -5.68
N GLN A 611 -4.21 3.03 -4.66
CA GLN A 611 -3.19 4.09 -4.67
C GLN A 611 -1.76 3.53 -4.76
N ASN A 612 -1.54 2.29 -4.29
CA ASN A 612 -0.26 1.58 -4.36
C ASN A 612 -0.37 0.45 -5.39
N LYS A 613 -0.66 0.80 -6.66
CA LYS A 613 -1.02 -0.15 -7.72
C LYS A 613 -0.05 -1.32 -7.81
N ASP A 614 1.25 -1.06 -7.88
CA ASP A 614 2.26 -2.10 -8.13
C ASP A 614 2.33 -3.13 -7.00
N ASN A 615 2.32 -2.67 -5.74
CA ASN A 615 2.34 -3.55 -4.58
C ASN A 615 1.06 -4.40 -4.51
N LEU A 616 -0.12 -3.80 -4.75
CA LEU A 616 -1.38 -4.52 -4.76
C LEU A 616 -1.41 -5.60 -5.86
N MET A 617 -0.94 -5.28 -7.07
CA MET A 617 -0.91 -6.24 -8.17
C MET A 617 0.05 -7.40 -7.90
N GLN A 618 1.25 -7.12 -7.37
CA GLN A 618 2.21 -8.16 -6.98
C GLN A 618 1.66 -9.08 -5.88
N GLU A 619 0.93 -8.52 -4.92
CA GLU A 619 0.26 -9.27 -3.85
C GLU A 619 -0.80 -10.22 -4.42
N LEU A 620 -1.65 -9.74 -5.34
CA LEU A 620 -2.69 -10.55 -5.98
C LEU A 620 -2.08 -11.66 -6.86
N GLU A 621 -1.02 -11.37 -7.60
CA GLU A 621 -0.25 -12.38 -8.35
C GLU A 621 0.38 -13.43 -7.43
N LYS A 622 0.88 -13.00 -6.26
CA LYS A 622 1.42 -13.91 -5.25
C LYS A 622 0.32 -14.83 -4.71
N ILE A 623 -0.85 -14.28 -4.35
CA ILE A 623 -2.00 -15.07 -3.88
C ILE A 623 -2.40 -16.12 -4.93
N ALA A 624 -2.58 -15.72 -6.19
CA ALA A 624 -2.94 -16.63 -7.27
C ALA A 624 -1.87 -17.73 -7.49
N ARG A 625 -0.57 -17.38 -7.48
CA ARG A 625 0.53 -18.36 -7.57
C ARG A 625 0.54 -19.35 -6.40
N VAL A 626 0.24 -18.89 -5.19
CA VAL A 626 0.22 -19.74 -4.00
C VAL A 626 -0.97 -20.70 -4.03
N MET A 627 -2.15 -20.25 -4.46
CA MET A 627 -3.30 -21.15 -4.70
C MET A 627 -2.97 -22.26 -5.70
N LYS A 628 -2.27 -21.93 -6.79
CA LYS A 628 -1.85 -22.89 -7.83
C LYS A 628 -0.94 -24.01 -7.34
N LYS A 629 -0.27 -23.84 -6.20
CA LYS A 629 0.54 -24.90 -5.57
C LYS A 629 -0.33 -26.02 -4.98
N ILE A 630 -1.58 -25.72 -4.61
CA ILE A 630 -2.53 -26.67 -4.02
C ILE A 630 -3.41 -27.32 -5.09
N ASP A 631 -3.91 -26.51 -6.02
CA ASP A 631 -4.67 -26.94 -7.20
C ASP A 631 -4.24 -26.08 -8.41
N PRO A 632 -3.66 -26.67 -9.46
CA PRO A 632 -3.23 -25.94 -10.66
C PRO A 632 -4.32 -25.12 -11.34
N ASP A 633 -5.60 -25.50 -11.17
CA ASP A 633 -6.75 -24.81 -11.76
C ASP A 633 -7.34 -23.71 -10.84
N ALA A 634 -6.78 -23.51 -9.64
CA ALA A 634 -7.21 -22.47 -8.72
C ALA A 634 -6.49 -21.13 -8.96
N PRO A 635 -7.12 -19.98 -8.66
CA PRO A 635 -8.55 -19.82 -8.35
C PRO A 635 -9.44 -20.18 -9.54
N HIS A 636 -10.60 -20.82 -9.28
CA HIS A 636 -11.55 -21.22 -10.32
C HIS A 636 -12.41 -20.06 -10.80
N GLU A 637 -12.59 -19.05 -9.93
CA GLU A 637 -13.20 -17.77 -10.27
C GLU A 637 -12.35 -16.64 -9.69
N VAL A 638 -11.94 -15.69 -10.52
CA VAL A 638 -11.40 -14.40 -10.10
C VAL A 638 -12.48 -13.35 -10.35
N MET A 639 -13.15 -12.94 -9.28
CA MET A 639 -14.30 -12.07 -9.32
C MET A 639 -13.90 -10.64 -8.97
N LEU A 640 -13.99 -9.73 -9.94
CA LEU A 640 -13.81 -8.30 -9.69
C LEU A 640 -15.13 -7.67 -9.22
N THR A 641 -15.13 -7.05 -8.05
CA THR A 641 -16.24 -6.17 -7.63
C THR A 641 -15.95 -4.73 -8.04
N ILE A 642 -16.89 -4.12 -8.76
CA ILE A 642 -16.87 -2.70 -9.15
C ILE A 642 -18.10 -1.97 -8.62
N ASP A 643 -17.95 -0.67 -8.38
CA ASP A 643 -19.04 0.23 -7.97
C ASP A 643 -19.64 0.90 -9.19
N ALA A 644 -20.94 0.70 -9.42
CA ALA A 644 -21.67 1.27 -10.55
C ALA A 644 -21.64 2.81 -10.57
N GLY A 645 -21.47 3.46 -9.42
CA GLY A 645 -21.39 4.92 -9.32
C GLY A 645 -20.06 5.51 -9.80
N THR A 646 -19.04 4.68 -10.02
CA THR A 646 -17.69 5.17 -10.37
C THR A 646 -17.50 5.49 -11.87
N GLY A 647 -18.51 5.20 -12.71
CA GLY A 647 -18.50 5.52 -14.14
C GLY A 647 -17.27 4.94 -14.85
N GLN A 648 -16.61 5.74 -15.69
CA GLN A 648 -15.45 5.31 -16.49
C GLN A 648 -14.25 4.82 -15.66
N ASN A 649 -14.17 5.14 -14.36
CA ASN A 649 -13.12 4.59 -13.49
C ASN A 649 -13.24 3.06 -13.35
N ALA A 650 -14.44 2.49 -13.48
CA ALA A 650 -14.63 1.05 -13.47
C ALA A 650 -13.94 0.38 -14.68
N ILE A 651 -13.99 1.00 -15.86
CA ILE A 651 -13.34 0.48 -17.09
C ILE A 651 -11.83 0.37 -16.90
N SER A 652 -11.21 1.42 -16.36
CA SER A 652 -9.78 1.42 -16.03
C SER A 652 -9.42 0.34 -14.99
N GLN A 653 -10.29 0.10 -14.01
CA GLN A 653 -10.09 -0.97 -13.02
C GLN A 653 -10.19 -2.36 -13.66
N VAL A 654 -11.22 -2.63 -14.46
CA VAL A 654 -11.37 -3.93 -15.14
C VAL A 654 -10.13 -4.25 -15.96
N ASN A 655 -9.63 -3.29 -16.75
CA ASN A 655 -8.41 -3.50 -17.53
C ASN A 655 -7.20 -3.83 -16.65
N LEU A 656 -6.96 -3.04 -15.59
CA LEU A 656 -5.82 -3.22 -14.70
C LEU A 656 -5.82 -4.57 -13.98
N PHE A 657 -6.95 -4.95 -13.37
CA PHE A 657 -7.06 -6.23 -12.67
C PHE A 657 -7.03 -7.42 -13.63
N ASN A 658 -7.59 -7.28 -14.84
CA ASN A 658 -7.56 -8.34 -15.84
C ASN A 658 -6.14 -8.62 -16.35
N GLN A 659 -5.33 -7.59 -16.55
CA GLN A 659 -3.94 -7.74 -16.94
C GLN A 659 -3.09 -8.43 -15.86
N CYS A 660 -3.42 -8.22 -14.59
CA CYS A 660 -2.67 -8.75 -13.46
C CYS A 660 -3.02 -10.20 -13.11
N VAL A 661 -4.31 -10.50 -12.87
CA VAL A 661 -4.74 -11.81 -12.34
C VAL A 661 -5.60 -12.62 -13.30
N GLY A 662 -6.04 -12.04 -14.43
CA GLY A 662 -6.96 -12.68 -15.36
C GLY A 662 -8.35 -12.83 -14.74
N LEU A 663 -9.24 -11.88 -15.03
CA LEU A 663 -10.59 -11.89 -14.48
C LEU A 663 -11.47 -12.90 -15.20
N THR A 664 -12.29 -13.63 -14.44
CA THR A 664 -13.26 -14.60 -14.99
C THR A 664 -14.71 -14.20 -14.72
N GLY A 665 -14.92 -13.23 -13.82
CA GLY A 665 -16.23 -12.70 -13.51
C GLY A 665 -16.19 -11.29 -12.95
N ILE A 666 -17.29 -10.56 -13.16
CA ILE A 666 -17.52 -9.22 -12.64
C ILE A 666 -18.79 -9.21 -11.78
N THR A 667 -18.71 -8.55 -10.63
CA THR A 667 -19.86 -8.15 -9.83
C THR A 667 -19.99 -6.64 -9.85
N LEU A 668 -21.14 -6.14 -10.31
CA LEU A 668 -21.44 -4.71 -10.29
C LEU A 668 -22.30 -4.36 -9.08
N SER A 669 -21.78 -3.58 -8.16
CA SER A 669 -22.46 -3.22 -6.90
C SER A 669 -23.05 -1.81 -6.93
N LYS A 670 -23.87 -1.49 -5.93
CA LYS A 670 -24.43 -0.16 -5.65
C LYS A 670 -25.23 0.47 -6.80
N LEU A 671 -25.91 -0.34 -7.59
CA LEU A 671 -26.78 0.14 -8.67
C LEU A 671 -27.94 0.99 -8.12
N ASP A 672 -28.36 0.74 -6.88
CA ASP A 672 -29.38 1.51 -6.13
C ASP A 672 -28.94 2.91 -5.73
N GLY A 673 -27.63 3.11 -5.58
CA GLY A 673 -27.06 4.39 -5.18
C GLY A 673 -26.96 5.41 -6.30
N THR A 674 -26.98 4.98 -7.57
CA THR A 674 -26.48 5.78 -8.69
C THR A 674 -27.48 5.96 -9.84
N ALA A 675 -27.39 7.11 -10.51
CA ALA A 675 -28.06 7.36 -11.80
C ALA A 675 -27.16 7.07 -13.01
N LYS A 676 -25.93 6.63 -12.76
CA LYS A 676 -24.84 6.39 -13.73
C LYS A 676 -24.66 4.90 -14.02
N GLY A 677 -25.74 4.14 -14.04
CA GLY A 677 -25.69 2.68 -14.24
C GLY A 677 -25.27 2.23 -15.64
N GLY A 678 -25.03 3.15 -16.59
CA GLY A 678 -24.64 2.83 -17.97
C GLY A 678 -23.28 2.17 -18.11
N VAL A 679 -22.43 2.24 -17.08
CA VAL A 679 -21.11 1.60 -17.06
C VAL A 679 -21.17 0.08 -17.33
N ILE A 680 -22.30 -0.57 -17.00
CA ILE A 680 -22.49 -2.00 -17.26
C ILE A 680 -22.39 -2.35 -18.75
N PHE A 681 -22.91 -1.49 -19.62
CA PHE A 681 -22.85 -1.68 -21.08
C PHE A 681 -21.42 -1.52 -21.59
N ALA A 682 -20.71 -0.53 -21.06
CA ALA A 682 -19.32 -0.27 -21.39
C ALA A 682 -18.39 -1.43 -21.00
N VAL A 683 -18.63 -2.02 -19.83
CA VAL A 683 -17.89 -3.19 -19.35
C VAL A 683 -18.18 -4.41 -20.23
N ALA A 684 -19.45 -4.66 -20.55
CA ALA A 684 -19.88 -5.78 -21.37
C ALA A 684 -19.28 -5.71 -22.79
N ASP A 685 -19.36 -4.55 -23.45
CA ASP A 685 -18.84 -4.34 -24.81
C ASP A 685 -17.30 -4.46 -24.88
N LYS A 686 -16.57 -3.93 -23.90
CA LYS A 686 -15.10 -3.83 -24.01
C LYS A 686 -14.34 -5.09 -23.61
N PHE A 687 -14.79 -5.83 -22.60
CA PHE A 687 -13.92 -6.83 -21.96
C PHE A 687 -14.32 -8.29 -22.21
N ASN A 688 -15.55 -8.56 -22.67
CA ASN A 688 -16.06 -9.92 -22.84
C ASN A 688 -15.84 -10.82 -21.59
N ILE A 689 -15.81 -10.21 -20.40
CA ILE A 689 -15.77 -10.90 -19.12
C ILE A 689 -17.21 -11.02 -18.62
N PRO A 690 -17.66 -12.21 -18.21
CA PRO A 690 -19.01 -12.39 -17.69
C PRO A 690 -19.34 -11.46 -16.52
N ILE A 691 -20.48 -10.79 -16.61
CA ILE A 691 -21.11 -10.17 -15.44
C ILE A 691 -21.87 -11.30 -14.72
N ARG A 692 -21.39 -11.66 -13.54
CA ARG A 692 -21.95 -12.75 -12.74
C ARG A 692 -23.08 -12.26 -11.86
N TYR A 693 -22.87 -11.11 -11.23
CA TYR A 693 -23.79 -10.57 -10.24
C TYR A 693 -23.99 -9.05 -10.36
N ILE A 694 -25.18 -8.62 -9.94
CA ILE A 694 -25.52 -7.21 -9.71
C ILE A 694 -26.01 -7.01 -8.28
N GLY A 695 -25.55 -5.95 -7.63
CA GLY A 695 -25.94 -5.52 -6.29
C GLY A 695 -26.85 -4.30 -6.36
N VAL A 696 -28.09 -4.45 -5.86
CA VAL A 696 -29.18 -3.46 -5.99
C VAL A 696 -29.74 -3.01 -4.63
N GLY A 697 -28.92 -3.09 -3.59
CA GLY A 697 -29.28 -2.73 -2.22
C GLY A 697 -28.33 -3.29 -1.17
N GLU A 698 -28.58 -2.96 0.09
CA GLU A 698 -27.75 -3.40 1.23
C GLU A 698 -28.18 -4.75 1.82
N GLY A 699 -29.44 -5.14 1.63
CA GLY A 699 -30.00 -6.38 2.17
C GLY A 699 -29.32 -7.63 1.64
N ILE A 700 -29.42 -8.72 2.40
CA ILE A 700 -28.78 -10.00 2.08
C ILE A 700 -29.22 -10.57 0.72
N ASP A 701 -30.49 -10.35 0.38
CA ASP A 701 -31.13 -10.80 -0.87
C ASP A 701 -30.93 -9.83 -2.05
N ASP A 702 -30.19 -8.73 -1.85
CA ASP A 702 -30.02 -7.68 -2.86
C ASP A 702 -28.80 -7.89 -3.77
N LEU A 703 -28.11 -9.02 -3.63
CA LEU A 703 -27.15 -9.51 -4.63
C LEU A 703 -27.85 -10.54 -5.52
N ARG A 704 -27.74 -10.37 -6.84
CA ARG A 704 -28.48 -11.19 -7.80
C ARG A 704 -27.60 -11.67 -8.93
N ALA A 705 -27.80 -12.91 -9.34
CA ALA A 705 -27.25 -13.40 -10.59
C ALA A 705 -27.72 -12.49 -11.73
N PHE A 706 -26.78 -12.05 -12.55
CA PHE A 706 -27.08 -11.15 -13.65
C PHE A 706 -27.87 -11.88 -14.75
N LYS A 707 -28.96 -11.26 -15.18
CA LYS A 707 -29.78 -11.66 -16.31
C LYS A 707 -30.06 -10.41 -17.13
N SER A 708 -29.60 -10.39 -18.37
CA SER A 708 -29.69 -9.20 -19.21
C SER A 708 -31.14 -8.81 -19.49
N ASP A 709 -32.01 -9.79 -19.80
CA ASP A 709 -33.42 -9.56 -20.10
C ASP A 709 -34.16 -8.92 -18.91
N ASP A 710 -34.02 -9.49 -17.70
CA ASP A 710 -34.62 -8.94 -16.47
C ASP A 710 -34.09 -7.53 -16.15
N PHE A 711 -32.78 -7.28 -16.40
CA PHE A 711 -32.15 -5.99 -16.16
C PHE A 711 -32.66 -4.92 -17.13
N ILE A 712 -32.73 -5.24 -18.43
CA ILE A 712 -33.24 -4.35 -19.48
C ILE A 712 -34.73 -4.06 -19.24
N ASP A 713 -35.54 -5.06 -18.94
CA ASP A 713 -36.96 -4.85 -18.66
C ASP A 713 -37.18 -3.98 -17.42
N ALA A 714 -36.38 -4.16 -16.36
CA ALA A 714 -36.45 -3.27 -15.20
C ALA A 714 -36.02 -1.84 -15.56
N LEU A 715 -34.93 -1.69 -16.32
CA LEU A 715 -34.35 -0.40 -16.71
C LEU A 715 -35.29 0.43 -17.59
N PHE A 716 -36.07 -0.22 -18.47
CA PHE A 716 -36.98 0.44 -19.42
C PHE A 716 -38.46 0.32 -19.02
N SER A 717 -38.78 -0.22 -17.83
CA SER A 717 -40.17 -0.30 -17.39
C SER A 717 -40.73 1.09 -17.06
N GLN A 718 -41.88 1.44 -17.63
CA GLN A 718 -42.60 2.67 -17.32
C GLN A 718 -43.64 2.36 -16.24
N ASP A 719 -43.39 2.77 -14.99
CA ASP A 719 -44.43 2.73 -13.94
C ASP A 719 -45.01 4.15 -13.76
N GLU A 720 -46.32 4.26 -13.53
CA GLU A 720 -47.03 5.56 -13.38
C GLU A 720 -46.51 6.40 -12.19
N ASP A 721 -45.75 5.79 -11.27
CA ASP A 721 -45.16 6.43 -10.08
C ASP A 721 -43.78 7.09 -10.33
N ASP A 722 -43.25 7.06 -11.56
CA ASP A 722 -41.91 7.59 -11.92
C ASP A 722 -41.90 9.06 -12.40
N VAL A 723 -43.03 9.76 -12.31
CA VAL A 723 -43.20 11.15 -12.76
C VAL A 723 -43.00 12.15 -11.62
#